data_AF-A0A8T3YR52-F1
#
_entry.id   AF-A0A8T3YR52-F1
#
_cell.length_a   1.000
_cell.length_b   1.000
_cell.length_c   1.000
_cell.angle_alpha   90.00
_cell.angle_beta   90.00
_cell.angle_gamma   90.00
#
_symmetry.space_group_name_H-M   'P 1'
#
loop_
_entity.id
_entity.type
_entity.pdbx_description
1 polymer ?
#
loop_
_entity_poly.entity_id
_entity_poly.type
_entity_poly.pdbx_seq_one_letter_code
_entity_poly.pdbx_strand_id
1 'polypeptide(L)'
;MQVTAIQRHKLKKFVKELEPFRGRHTELVTVYVPAEYDMVKIINHLAEEQGTASNIKSSSTRKNVTDALERMIQHLRVIGRTPEHGLAVFSGNVAEREGQSDVRVWSIEPPIPLKLRLYRCDKQFVLDPLTEMCSEKEGYGLVVMDKRDAHIAMLRGKTIIPLAKTHSEVPGKFKAGGQCLVKDSIVQLADGCLPKIEDTHNPHIVKSVMINSNLTLQDSPITGKWDVKKDTIYKIITKNPRLEICSSKEHTFFVATEKGIIEKTAEELNEGETLIMPEKIDIKGTTHKIDAKKYYNSFIINKEGQKRLKQKRMKIKLLQRELAKKISVTQTTISSYEIGKIHADRESLKRLCDALRLNFKKFLDDCTKQYMYKDIILPLELNKELAQFLGYFVGDGSVETDRITFFEQRREVALAYQAKFNKFFGTSSSFRFRKDKNYYQIRFTSRPLVRLIMEEFPEIKKTLDTEVPNAVLKSNNNIIASFLKGIFDAEGYIKKRGGIGFGINNKRLAQQIQLLLLRFSILSSLLEYDNRANKYSKNPRFTVIITEKRSLEFFKSNIGFTSLEKFKKLEEVIKNKTDRSYARQLIISGRDIRKIIETSGYNMQLFPKVTNFFRNERMMSKQIFESSVLSNIKDKKLYGKLRAIMNYPLLPVKIMCIEKTNKQADMVDISVKNQNFIANGVLVHNSALRFERQREGAAIQHYKKVGDYMKELFLNNPDIKGIIVGGPGQTKYELVDGDYITDQVKKKIIAVKDIGYTDEFGFQELVDKSEDVLANEEIADEKKIMNKFFETLAKESGKVSYGEKEVFEHLSMGIVDTLLLSEALSDEDIEKFEDEAKKYSTTVKIISTETREGTQLEKMGKVAAILRYSV
;
A
#
# COMPACT_ATOMS: atom_id res chain seq x y z
N MET A 1 -50.40 1.74 24.55
CA MET A 1 -50.66 1.10 25.85
C MET A 1 -49.54 0.13 26.16
N GLN A 2 -48.91 0.23 27.33
CA GLN A 2 -48.01 -0.81 27.83
C GLN A 2 -48.88 -1.97 28.33
N VAL A 3 -48.61 -3.19 27.84
CA VAL A 3 -49.27 -4.40 28.35
C VAL A 3 -48.82 -4.63 29.79
N THR A 4 -49.78 -4.73 30.71
CA THR A 4 -49.52 -5.01 32.14
C THR A 4 -48.94 -6.41 32.34
N ALA A 5 -48.23 -6.63 33.44
CA ALA A 5 -47.58 -7.92 33.68
C ALA A 5 -48.63 -9.03 33.97
N ILE A 6 -49.77 -8.72 34.60
CA ILE A 6 -50.95 -9.61 34.66
C ILE A 6 -51.45 -10.02 33.28
N GLN A 7 -51.63 -9.07 32.36
CA GLN A 7 -52.17 -9.36 31.02
C GLN A 7 -51.24 -10.30 30.24
N ARG A 8 -49.92 -10.18 30.41
CA ARG A 8 -48.95 -11.12 29.82
C ARG A 8 -48.96 -12.46 30.52
N HIS A 9 -49.07 -12.48 31.84
CA HIS A 9 -49.15 -13.73 32.61
C HIS A 9 -50.42 -14.52 32.25
N LYS A 10 -51.60 -13.87 32.26
CA LYS A 10 -52.88 -14.45 31.82
C LYS A 10 -52.78 -14.99 30.39
N LEU A 11 -52.15 -14.24 29.47
CA LEU A 11 -51.93 -14.70 28.10
C LEU A 11 -50.95 -15.88 28.00
N LYS A 12 -49.82 -15.85 28.73
CA LYS A 12 -48.80 -16.91 28.74
C LYS A 12 -49.37 -18.21 29.33
N LYS A 13 -50.17 -18.12 30.39
CA LYS A 13 -50.88 -19.25 31.01
C LYS A 13 -51.92 -19.84 30.06
N PHE A 14 -52.69 -18.99 29.38
CA PHE A 14 -53.66 -19.40 28.37
C PHE A 14 -52.99 -20.13 27.18
N VAL A 15 -51.84 -19.64 26.71
CA VAL A 15 -51.05 -20.32 25.67
C VAL A 15 -50.51 -21.66 26.18
N LYS A 16 -49.94 -21.72 27.40
CA LYS A 16 -49.47 -22.97 28.03
C LYS A 16 -50.58 -24.01 28.24
N GLU A 17 -51.81 -23.58 28.50
CA GLU A 17 -52.97 -24.49 28.62
C GLU A 17 -53.34 -25.14 27.28
N LEU A 18 -53.24 -24.38 26.19
CA LEU A 18 -53.66 -24.83 24.85
C LEU A 18 -52.59 -25.63 24.09
N GLU A 19 -51.31 -25.37 24.38
CA GLU A 19 -50.15 -26.02 23.76
C GLU A 19 -50.15 -27.56 23.78
N PRO A 20 -50.53 -28.26 24.87
CA PRO A 20 -50.52 -29.72 24.90
C PRO A 20 -51.63 -30.37 24.07
N PHE A 21 -52.67 -29.64 23.64
CA PHE A 21 -53.77 -30.24 22.88
C PHE A 21 -53.36 -30.51 21.43
N ARG A 22 -53.47 -31.78 21.03
CA ARG A 22 -53.17 -32.23 19.67
C ARG A 22 -54.29 -33.14 19.15
N GLY A 23 -54.91 -32.70 18.06
CA GLY A 23 -55.85 -33.50 17.29
C GLY A 23 -55.16 -34.68 16.61
N ARG A 24 -55.86 -35.81 16.51
CA ARG A 24 -55.40 -37.00 15.80
C ARG A 24 -55.39 -36.73 14.28
N HIS A 25 -56.33 -35.91 13.82
CA HIS A 25 -56.44 -35.38 12.47
C HIS A 25 -56.60 -33.86 12.52
N THR A 26 -56.86 -33.20 11.38
CA THR A 26 -57.16 -31.76 11.32
C THR A 26 -58.56 -31.51 11.90
N GLU A 27 -58.64 -31.38 13.22
CA GLU A 27 -59.91 -31.32 13.96
C GLU A 27 -59.96 -30.24 15.04
N LEU A 28 -58.88 -29.46 15.21
CA LEU A 28 -58.83 -28.32 16.11
C LEU A 28 -59.00 -27.04 15.30
N VAL A 29 -59.96 -26.20 15.70
CA VAL A 29 -60.32 -24.95 15.03
C VAL A 29 -59.79 -23.75 15.79
N THR A 30 -59.06 -22.89 15.11
CA THR A 30 -58.56 -21.60 15.61
C THR A 30 -59.16 -20.46 14.80
N VAL A 31 -59.70 -19.45 15.50
CA VAL A 31 -60.23 -18.22 14.91
C VAL A 31 -59.65 -17.00 15.61
N TYR A 32 -59.09 -16.08 14.83
CA TYR A 32 -58.72 -14.74 15.28
C TYR A 32 -59.63 -13.72 14.62
N VAL A 33 -60.30 -12.91 15.45
CA VAL A 33 -61.17 -11.81 15.05
C VAL A 33 -60.43 -10.49 15.31
N PRO A 34 -60.19 -9.67 14.27
CA PRO A 34 -59.57 -8.35 14.45
C PRO A 34 -60.43 -7.43 15.33
N ALA A 35 -59.77 -6.49 16.00
CA ALA A 35 -60.45 -5.38 16.69
C ALA A 35 -61.36 -4.62 15.71
N GLU A 36 -62.52 -4.17 16.20
CA GLU A 36 -63.55 -3.45 15.42
C GLU A 36 -64.17 -4.24 14.24
N TYR A 37 -63.82 -5.51 14.05
CA TYR A 37 -64.39 -6.33 12.98
C TYR A 37 -65.80 -6.82 13.34
N ASP A 38 -66.67 -6.93 12.33
CA ASP A 38 -68.05 -7.38 12.51
C ASP A 38 -68.11 -8.88 12.81
N MET A 39 -68.55 -9.23 14.03
CA MET A 39 -68.67 -10.60 14.51
C MET A 39 -69.67 -11.44 13.68
N VAL A 40 -70.70 -10.80 13.12
CA VAL A 40 -71.71 -11.48 12.29
C VAL A 40 -71.07 -12.04 11.02
N LYS A 41 -70.11 -11.33 10.42
CA LYS A 41 -69.38 -11.80 9.23
C LYS A 41 -68.51 -13.03 9.53
N ILE A 42 -67.93 -13.11 10.73
CA ILE A 42 -67.16 -14.28 11.17
C ILE A 42 -68.09 -15.47 11.40
N ILE A 43 -69.22 -15.27 12.06
CA ILE A 43 -70.22 -16.33 12.29
C ILE A 43 -70.73 -16.90 10.97
N ASN A 44 -71.03 -16.05 9.98
CA ASN A 44 -71.48 -16.49 8.66
C ASN A 44 -70.38 -17.30 7.94
N HIS A 45 -69.12 -16.84 7.98
CA HIS A 45 -68.00 -17.58 7.42
C HIS A 45 -67.80 -18.96 8.07
N LEU A 46 -67.93 -19.05 9.41
CA LEU A 46 -67.85 -20.33 10.12
C LEU A 46 -69.02 -21.27 9.79
N ALA A 47 -70.21 -20.73 9.53
CA ALA A 47 -71.36 -21.54 9.10
C ALA A 47 -71.17 -22.12 7.68
N GLU A 48 -70.55 -21.36 6.78
CA GLU A 48 -70.15 -21.84 5.44
C GLU A 48 -69.10 -22.95 5.53
N GLU A 49 -68.11 -22.77 6.41
CA GLU A 49 -67.08 -23.78 6.71
C GLU A 49 -67.68 -25.04 7.35
N GLN A 50 -68.68 -24.90 8.23
CA GLN A 50 -69.42 -26.02 8.81
C GLN A 50 -70.18 -26.81 7.74
N GLY A 51 -70.79 -26.11 6.78
CA GLY A 51 -71.41 -26.73 5.60
C GLY A 51 -70.40 -27.51 4.75
N THR A 52 -69.20 -26.95 4.57
CA THR A 52 -68.12 -27.58 3.79
C THR A 52 -67.51 -28.79 4.52
N ALA A 53 -67.43 -28.76 5.86
CA ALA A 53 -66.95 -29.86 6.68
C ALA A 53 -67.76 -31.15 6.51
N SER A 54 -69.01 -31.08 6.04
CA SER A 54 -69.84 -32.26 5.71
C SER A 54 -69.21 -33.19 4.65
N ASN A 55 -68.32 -32.64 3.81
CA ASN A 55 -67.60 -33.37 2.75
C ASN A 55 -66.34 -34.11 3.24
N ILE A 56 -66.00 -34.03 4.54
CA ILE A 56 -64.87 -34.77 5.12
C ILE A 56 -65.14 -36.28 5.06
N LYS A 57 -64.22 -37.03 4.42
CA LYS A 57 -64.34 -38.49 4.19
C LYS A 57 -64.38 -39.32 5.49
N SER A 58 -63.61 -38.90 6.50
CA SER A 58 -63.55 -39.58 7.80
C SER A 58 -64.78 -39.21 8.63
N SER A 59 -65.60 -40.20 9.00
CA SER A 59 -66.83 -39.95 9.76
C SER A 59 -66.57 -39.40 11.16
N SER A 60 -65.47 -39.80 11.81
CA SER A 60 -65.09 -39.31 13.14
C SER A 60 -64.56 -37.87 13.07
N THR A 61 -63.65 -37.58 12.14
CA THR A 61 -63.09 -36.24 11.94
C THR A 61 -64.17 -35.25 11.50
N ARG A 62 -65.08 -35.67 10.62
CA ARG A 62 -66.23 -34.87 10.21
C ARG A 62 -67.06 -34.46 11.41
N LYS A 63 -67.44 -35.43 12.26
CA LYS A 63 -68.22 -35.16 13.48
C LYS A 63 -67.48 -34.20 14.42
N ASN A 64 -66.20 -34.43 14.69
CA ASN A 64 -65.40 -33.58 15.57
C ASN A 64 -65.28 -32.14 15.06
N VAL A 65 -65.04 -31.94 13.76
CA VAL A 65 -64.95 -30.61 13.14
C VAL A 65 -66.31 -29.91 13.15
N THR A 66 -67.39 -30.63 12.80
CA THR A 66 -68.75 -30.07 12.82
C THR A 66 -69.17 -29.67 14.22
N ASP A 67 -68.94 -30.51 15.23
CA ASP A 67 -69.25 -30.23 16.63
C ASP A 67 -68.41 -29.06 17.16
N ALA A 68 -67.13 -28.96 16.77
CA ALA A 68 -66.23 -27.86 17.15
C ALA A 68 -66.67 -26.52 16.55
N LEU A 69 -67.04 -26.49 15.26
CA LEU A 69 -67.57 -25.31 14.59
C LEU A 69 -68.92 -24.90 15.18
N GLU A 70 -69.80 -25.86 15.47
CA GLU A 70 -71.11 -25.59 16.08
C GLU A 70 -70.96 -24.92 17.45
N ARG A 71 -70.13 -25.50 18.34
CA ARG A 71 -69.88 -24.92 19.66
C ARG A 71 -69.20 -23.56 19.56
N MET A 72 -68.28 -23.37 18.61
CA MET A 72 -67.63 -22.09 18.39
C MET A 72 -68.63 -21.01 17.92
N ILE A 73 -69.53 -21.34 17.00
CA ILE A 73 -70.59 -20.43 16.55
C ILE A 73 -71.52 -20.05 17.70
N GLN A 74 -71.91 -21.03 18.53
CA GLN A 74 -72.74 -20.77 19.71
C GLN A 74 -72.02 -19.84 20.69
N HIS A 75 -70.73 -20.06 20.96
CA HIS A 75 -69.93 -19.22 21.85
C HIS A 75 -69.80 -17.77 21.32
N LEU A 76 -69.51 -17.60 20.03
CA LEU A 76 -69.44 -16.28 19.40
C LEU A 76 -70.78 -15.53 19.45
N ARG A 77 -71.92 -16.23 19.32
CA ARG A 77 -73.25 -15.61 19.44
C ARG A 77 -73.53 -15.09 20.85
N VAL A 78 -73.01 -15.75 21.89
CA VAL A 78 -73.15 -15.31 23.30
C VAL A 78 -72.35 -14.03 23.55
N ILE A 79 -71.15 -13.90 22.97
CA ILE A 79 -70.32 -12.70 23.11
C ILE A 79 -70.96 -11.49 22.41
N GLY A 80 -71.64 -11.70 21.28
CA GLY A 80 -72.49 -10.72 20.61
C GLY A 80 -71.72 -9.64 19.82
N ARG A 81 -70.82 -8.89 20.46
CA ARG A 81 -69.99 -7.85 19.83
C ARG A 81 -68.51 -8.13 20.04
N THR A 82 -67.70 -7.87 19.01
CA THR A 82 -66.24 -7.99 19.09
C THR A 82 -65.69 -7.05 20.18
N PRO A 83 -64.90 -7.58 21.13
CA PRO A 83 -64.23 -6.78 22.17
C PRO A 83 -63.29 -5.72 21.59
N GLU A 84 -62.88 -4.76 22.41
CA GLU A 84 -62.09 -3.59 22.00
C GLU A 84 -60.75 -4.00 21.36
N HIS A 85 -60.12 -5.07 21.86
CA HIS A 85 -58.86 -5.58 21.31
C HIS A 85 -59.01 -6.74 20.32
N GLY A 86 -60.24 -7.09 19.92
CA GLY A 86 -60.51 -8.29 19.12
C GLY A 86 -60.66 -9.54 19.98
N LEU A 87 -60.68 -10.72 19.35
CA LEU A 87 -60.96 -11.98 20.04
C LEU A 87 -60.20 -13.16 19.41
N ALA A 88 -59.52 -13.95 20.24
CA ALA A 88 -58.97 -15.25 19.83
C ALA A 88 -59.83 -16.38 20.40
N VAL A 89 -60.34 -17.27 19.55
CA VAL A 89 -61.23 -18.38 19.94
C VAL A 89 -60.69 -19.70 19.40
N PHE A 90 -60.69 -20.71 20.25
CA PHE A 90 -60.17 -22.04 19.99
C PHE A 90 -61.26 -23.08 20.31
N SER A 91 -61.51 -24.04 19.43
CA SER A 91 -62.52 -25.08 19.64
C SER A 91 -62.05 -26.42 19.10
N GLY A 92 -62.28 -27.50 19.82
CA GLY A 92 -61.91 -28.84 19.36
C GLY A 92 -62.25 -29.95 20.35
N ASN A 93 -62.26 -31.19 19.87
CA ASN A 93 -62.45 -32.38 20.71
C ASN A 93 -61.14 -32.72 21.44
N VAL A 94 -61.16 -32.70 22.77
CA VAL A 94 -60.00 -33.00 23.64
C VAL A 94 -60.12 -34.32 24.40
N ALA A 95 -61.05 -35.20 24.00
CA ALA A 95 -61.17 -36.53 24.58
C ALA A 95 -59.92 -37.39 24.31
N GLU A 96 -59.37 -38.00 25.37
CA GLU A 96 -58.19 -38.89 25.26
C GLU A 96 -58.50 -40.20 24.51
N ARG A 97 -59.75 -40.68 24.63
CA ARG A 97 -60.21 -41.97 24.08
C ARG A 97 -60.98 -41.81 22.77
N GLU A 98 -60.68 -42.69 21.82
CA GLU A 98 -61.33 -42.69 20.50
C GLU A 98 -62.82 -43.07 20.62
N GLY A 99 -63.70 -42.26 20.01
CA GLY A 99 -65.15 -42.48 20.05
C GLY A 99 -65.89 -41.71 21.16
N GLN A 100 -65.18 -41.08 22.10
CA GLN A 100 -65.76 -40.10 23.02
C GLN A 100 -65.66 -38.67 22.44
N SER A 101 -66.67 -37.85 22.68
CA SER A 101 -66.71 -36.44 22.29
C SER A 101 -66.68 -35.56 23.54
N ASP A 102 -65.57 -34.85 23.74
CA ASP A 102 -65.41 -33.78 24.73
C ASP A 102 -64.93 -32.51 24.00
N VAL A 103 -65.85 -31.86 23.29
CA VAL A 103 -65.55 -30.64 22.52
C VAL A 103 -65.53 -29.43 23.45
N ARG A 104 -64.40 -28.76 23.60
CA ARG A 104 -64.29 -27.56 24.44
C ARG A 104 -64.04 -26.33 23.59
N VAL A 105 -64.44 -25.18 24.11
CA VAL A 105 -64.22 -23.87 23.49
C VAL A 105 -63.51 -22.98 24.50
N TRP A 106 -62.43 -22.35 24.06
CA TRP A 106 -61.68 -21.35 24.82
C TRP A 106 -61.69 -20.03 24.07
N SER A 107 -61.71 -18.92 24.81
CA SER A 107 -61.59 -17.59 24.20
C SER A 107 -60.83 -16.65 25.11
N ILE A 108 -60.01 -15.78 24.52
CA ILE A 108 -59.30 -14.71 25.23
C ILE A 108 -59.38 -13.41 24.43
N GLU A 109 -59.63 -12.30 25.13
CA GLU A 109 -59.38 -10.96 24.59
C GLU A 109 -57.88 -10.67 24.72
N PRO A 110 -57.16 -10.45 23.61
CA PRO A 110 -55.73 -10.19 23.67
C PRO A 110 -55.46 -8.80 24.24
N PRO A 111 -54.28 -8.58 24.87
CA PRO A 111 -53.96 -7.31 25.52
C PRO A 111 -53.62 -6.17 24.56
N ILE A 112 -53.45 -6.47 23.28
CA ILE A 112 -53.17 -5.51 22.21
C ILE A 112 -54.20 -5.78 21.09
N PRO A 113 -54.76 -4.74 20.44
CA PRO A 113 -55.69 -4.91 19.33
C PRO A 113 -55.17 -5.86 18.23
N LEU A 114 -55.92 -6.94 17.97
CA LEU A 114 -55.66 -7.84 16.85
C LEU A 114 -55.94 -7.14 15.52
N LYS A 115 -54.99 -7.25 14.59
CA LYS A 115 -55.19 -6.86 13.18
C LYS A 115 -55.40 -8.05 12.24
N LEU A 116 -55.18 -9.26 12.75
CA LEU A 116 -55.20 -10.49 11.99
C LEU A 116 -56.61 -11.09 11.98
N ARG A 117 -57.13 -11.39 10.79
CA ARG A 117 -58.29 -12.28 10.59
C ARG A 117 -57.76 -13.64 10.15
N LEU A 118 -57.93 -14.65 11.00
CA LEU A 118 -57.49 -16.01 10.70
C LEU A 118 -58.60 -16.99 11.05
N TYR A 119 -58.83 -17.95 10.15
CA TYR A 119 -59.54 -19.19 10.43
C TYR A 119 -58.64 -20.33 9.99
N ARG A 120 -58.42 -21.31 10.87
CA ARG A 120 -57.61 -22.49 10.56
C ARG A 120 -58.18 -23.70 11.27
N CYS A 121 -58.34 -24.80 10.56
CA CYS A 121 -58.54 -26.12 11.14
C CYS A 121 -57.26 -26.93 10.94
N ASP A 122 -56.62 -27.37 12.03
CA ASP A 122 -55.34 -28.08 11.98
C ASP A 122 -55.25 -29.16 13.07
N LYS A 123 -54.12 -29.87 13.13
CA LYS A 123 -53.84 -30.87 14.18
C LYS A 123 -53.48 -30.23 15.52
N GLN A 124 -53.12 -28.95 15.53
CA GLN A 124 -52.75 -28.16 16.71
C GLN A 124 -53.44 -26.81 16.61
N PHE A 125 -53.70 -26.16 17.75
CA PHE A 125 -54.14 -24.78 17.74
C PHE A 125 -53.02 -23.87 17.21
N VAL A 126 -53.38 -22.88 16.39
CA VAL A 126 -52.42 -21.88 15.91
C VAL A 126 -52.23 -20.84 17.01
N LEU A 127 -51.12 -20.93 17.76
CA LEU A 127 -50.85 -20.06 18.93
C LEU A 127 -49.80 -18.98 18.65
N ASP A 128 -49.16 -18.97 17.48
CA ASP A 128 -48.07 -18.06 17.14
C ASP A 128 -48.41 -16.57 17.37
N PRO A 129 -49.59 -16.06 16.93
CA PRO A 129 -49.93 -14.65 17.12
C PRO A 129 -50.05 -14.24 18.58
N LEU A 130 -50.43 -15.15 19.49
CA LEU A 130 -50.52 -14.85 20.93
C LEU A 130 -49.16 -14.99 21.60
N THR A 131 -48.36 -15.96 21.16
CA THR A 131 -46.99 -16.21 21.68
C THR A 131 -46.08 -15.02 21.40
N GLU A 132 -46.19 -14.41 20.23
CA GLU A 132 -45.46 -13.17 19.89
C GLU A 132 -45.85 -11.97 20.75
N MET A 133 -47.09 -11.93 21.25
CA MET A 133 -47.55 -10.87 22.14
C MET A 133 -47.05 -11.03 23.58
N CYS A 134 -46.51 -12.20 23.95
CA CYS A 134 -45.98 -12.49 25.28
C CYS A 134 -44.53 -12.00 25.49
N SER A 135 -43.72 -11.83 24.44
CA SER A 135 -42.29 -11.49 24.57
C SER A 135 -42.06 -10.01 24.91
N GLU A 136 -41.19 -9.72 25.89
CA GLU A 136 -40.79 -8.35 26.26
C GLU A 136 -40.15 -7.61 25.08
N LYS A 137 -40.49 -6.32 24.91
CA LYS A 137 -39.87 -5.44 23.92
C LYS A 137 -38.59 -4.83 24.49
N GLU A 138 -37.52 -5.61 24.45
CA GLU A 138 -36.15 -5.10 24.51
C GLU A 138 -35.43 -5.54 23.24
N GLY A 139 -34.60 -4.65 22.69
CA GLY A 139 -33.98 -4.84 21.39
C GLY A 139 -32.46 -5.06 21.47
N TYR A 140 -31.91 -5.72 20.47
CA TYR A 140 -30.47 -5.88 20.29
C TYR A 140 -30.03 -5.16 19.01
N GLY A 141 -28.88 -4.48 19.06
CA GLY A 141 -28.25 -3.93 17.86
C GLY A 141 -27.57 -5.04 17.07
N LEU A 142 -27.80 -5.11 15.77
CA LEU A 142 -27.10 -6.02 14.86
C LEU A 142 -26.22 -5.21 13.92
N VAL A 143 -24.95 -5.59 13.80
CA VAL A 143 -24.01 -5.02 12.84
C VAL A 143 -23.42 -6.14 12.02
N VAL A 144 -23.56 -6.07 10.71
CA VAL A 144 -23.01 -7.04 9.77
C VAL A 144 -22.08 -6.30 8.82
N MET A 145 -20.82 -6.72 8.68
CA MET A 145 -19.84 -5.98 7.89
C MET A 145 -18.78 -6.85 7.21
N ASP A 146 -18.25 -6.36 6.09
CA ASP A 146 -16.98 -6.79 5.50
C ASP A 146 -16.10 -5.58 5.16
N LYS A 147 -15.08 -5.77 4.29
CA LYS A 147 -14.16 -4.68 3.88
C LYS A 147 -14.80 -3.65 2.93
N ARG A 148 -15.98 -3.96 2.39
CA ARG A 148 -16.69 -3.20 1.38
C ARG A 148 -18.01 -2.65 1.89
N ASP A 149 -18.82 -3.45 2.55
CA ASP A 149 -20.18 -3.07 2.93
C ASP A 149 -20.42 -3.36 4.41
N ALA A 150 -21.26 -2.51 5.02
CA ALA A 150 -21.76 -2.73 6.37
C ALA A 150 -23.24 -2.37 6.45
N HIS A 151 -24.01 -3.26 7.07
CA HIS A 151 -25.43 -3.13 7.34
C HIS A 151 -25.66 -3.14 8.85
N ILE A 152 -26.53 -2.25 9.31
CA ILE A 152 -26.87 -2.09 10.72
C ILE A 152 -28.38 -2.24 10.86
N ALA A 153 -28.82 -3.06 11.81
CA ALA A 153 -30.22 -3.33 12.10
C ALA A 153 -30.48 -3.38 13.61
N MET A 154 -31.74 -3.41 13.99
CA MET A 154 -32.19 -3.65 15.36
C MET A 154 -33.08 -4.88 15.39
N LEU A 155 -32.73 -5.86 16.21
CA LEU A 155 -33.56 -7.00 16.54
C LEU A 155 -34.55 -6.58 17.63
N ARG A 156 -35.85 -6.77 17.42
CA ARG A 156 -36.90 -6.63 18.44
C ARG A 156 -37.76 -7.88 18.44
N GLY A 157 -37.67 -8.68 19.50
CA GLY A 157 -38.24 -10.03 19.52
C GLY A 157 -37.65 -10.87 18.38
N LYS A 158 -38.49 -11.35 17.47
CA LYS A 158 -38.06 -12.10 16.26
C LYS A 158 -37.88 -11.21 15.01
N THR A 159 -38.18 -9.92 15.10
CA THR A 159 -38.22 -9.04 13.93
C THR A 159 -36.91 -8.26 13.80
N ILE A 160 -36.26 -8.36 12.64
CA ILE A 160 -35.09 -7.56 12.27
C ILE A 160 -35.56 -6.28 11.57
N ILE A 161 -35.18 -5.13 12.09
CA ILE A 161 -35.52 -3.81 11.56
C ILE A 161 -34.23 -3.17 11.00
N PRO A 162 -34.02 -3.11 9.68
CA PRO A 162 -32.86 -2.44 9.08
C PRO A 162 -32.84 -0.95 9.42
N LEU A 163 -31.68 -0.43 9.84
CA LEU A 163 -31.51 0.98 10.24
C LEU A 163 -30.62 1.76 9.27
N ALA A 164 -29.46 1.20 8.91
CA ALA A 164 -28.49 1.89 8.07
C ALA A 164 -27.71 0.92 7.19
N LYS A 165 -27.26 1.43 6.05
CA LYS A 165 -26.29 0.75 5.18
C LYS A 165 -25.20 1.73 4.79
N THR A 166 -23.96 1.26 4.74
CA THR A 166 -22.83 2.03 4.25
C THR A 166 -21.95 1.15 3.39
N HIS A 167 -21.42 1.75 2.32
CA HIS A 167 -20.44 1.12 1.45
C HIS A 167 -19.10 1.82 1.60
N SER A 168 -18.06 1.12 1.21
CA SER A 168 -16.67 1.54 1.20
C SER A 168 -16.29 1.91 -0.22
N GLU A 169 -15.66 3.07 -0.40
CA GLU A 169 -15.09 3.48 -1.70
C GLU A 169 -13.78 2.73 -2.02
N VAL A 170 -13.56 1.54 -1.44
CA VAL A 170 -12.37 0.73 -1.65
C VAL A 170 -12.29 0.28 -3.11
N PRO A 171 -11.27 0.72 -3.87
CA PRO A 171 -11.08 0.24 -5.24
C PRO A 171 -10.78 -1.27 -5.25
N GLY A 172 -11.36 -1.99 -6.21
CA GLY A 172 -11.16 -3.43 -6.40
C GLY A 172 -9.68 -3.83 -6.49
N LYS A 173 -9.38 -5.14 -6.39
CA LYS A 173 -8.02 -5.69 -6.55
C LYS A 173 -7.42 -5.31 -7.91
N PHE A 174 -6.72 -4.17 -7.99
CA PHE A 174 -5.79 -3.91 -9.09
C PHE A 174 -4.67 -4.94 -9.02
N LYS A 175 -4.43 -5.64 -10.14
CA LYS A 175 -3.23 -6.45 -10.32
C LYS A 175 -2.00 -5.53 -10.21
N ALA A 176 -0.93 -6.01 -9.58
CA ALA A 176 0.39 -5.39 -9.70
C ALA A 176 0.72 -5.09 -11.17
N GLY A 177 1.38 -3.97 -11.47
CA GLY A 177 1.65 -3.55 -12.85
C GLY A 177 0.81 -2.37 -13.38
N GLY A 178 0.36 -1.49 -12.49
CA GLY A 178 -0.33 -0.24 -12.88
C GLY A 178 0.66 0.82 -13.34
N GLN A 179 1.65 1.12 -12.50
CA GLN A 179 2.57 2.23 -12.69
C GLN A 179 3.88 1.74 -13.31
N CYS A 180 3.97 1.78 -14.63
CA CYS A 180 5.09 1.19 -15.35
C CYS A 180 5.89 2.26 -16.11
N LEU A 181 7.18 2.03 -16.28
CA LEU A 181 8.04 2.80 -17.18
C LEU A 181 8.43 1.93 -18.37
N VAL A 182 8.74 2.55 -19.51
CA VAL A 182 9.26 1.80 -20.67
C VAL A 182 10.60 1.11 -20.33
N LYS A 183 10.82 -0.08 -20.92
CA LYS A 183 12.00 -0.94 -20.64
C LYS A 183 13.35 -0.24 -20.73
N ASP A 184 13.50 0.75 -21.62
CA ASP A 184 14.73 1.50 -21.86
C ASP A 184 14.99 2.64 -20.85
N SER A 185 14.05 2.91 -19.94
CA SER A 185 14.20 3.93 -18.90
C SER A 185 15.44 3.65 -18.04
N ILE A 186 16.29 4.65 -17.86
CA ILE A 186 17.52 4.59 -17.08
C ILE A 186 17.20 4.79 -15.60
N VAL A 187 17.58 3.84 -14.76
CA VAL A 187 17.41 3.93 -13.30
C VAL A 187 18.72 4.32 -12.65
N GLN A 188 18.69 5.26 -11.72
CA GLN A 188 19.88 5.65 -10.95
C GLN A 188 20.12 4.69 -9.79
N LEU A 189 21.15 3.86 -9.88
CA LEU A 189 21.59 3.02 -8.76
C LEU A 189 22.41 3.81 -7.73
N ALA A 190 22.42 3.31 -6.49
CA ALA A 190 23.15 3.88 -5.37
C ALA A 190 24.68 3.81 -5.53
N ASP A 191 25.17 2.79 -6.25
CA ASP A 191 26.59 2.60 -6.56
C ASP A 191 27.08 3.47 -7.74
N GLY A 192 26.16 4.18 -8.41
CA GLY A 192 26.43 5.06 -9.54
C GLY A 192 26.17 4.46 -10.91
N CYS A 193 25.86 3.16 -11.00
CA CYS A 193 25.44 2.56 -12.26
C CYS A 193 24.11 3.13 -12.76
N LEU A 194 23.95 3.06 -14.08
CA LEU A 194 22.82 3.60 -14.83
C LEU A 194 22.21 2.52 -15.74
N PRO A 195 21.77 1.36 -15.22
CA PRO A 195 21.15 0.31 -16.02
C PRO A 195 19.81 0.78 -16.59
N LYS A 196 19.31 0.05 -17.59
CA LYS A 196 17.90 0.16 -17.96
C LYS A 196 17.05 -0.45 -16.85
N ILE A 197 15.79 -0.04 -16.74
CA ILE A 197 14.86 -0.58 -15.75
C ILE A 197 14.64 -2.08 -15.97
N GLU A 198 14.68 -2.55 -17.23
CA GLU A 198 14.62 -3.98 -17.57
C GLU A 198 15.81 -4.79 -17.05
N ASP A 199 16.96 -4.18 -16.79
CA ASP A 199 18.16 -4.85 -16.27
C ASP A 199 18.25 -4.76 -14.72
N THR A 200 17.29 -4.09 -14.09
CA THR A 200 17.21 -4.04 -12.62
C THR A 200 16.66 -5.34 -12.04
N HIS A 201 17.10 -5.69 -10.83
CA HIS A 201 16.67 -6.87 -10.10
C HIS A 201 16.87 -6.67 -8.59
N ASN A 202 16.20 -7.45 -7.76
CA ASN A 202 16.51 -7.53 -6.32
C ASN A 202 17.84 -8.30 -6.15
N PRO A 203 18.86 -7.80 -5.41
CA PRO A 203 18.84 -6.70 -4.43
C PRO A 203 19.51 -5.39 -4.91
N HIS A 204 19.37 -4.98 -6.16
CA HIS A 204 19.82 -3.65 -6.57
C HIS A 204 19.25 -2.55 -5.67
N ILE A 205 20.09 -1.56 -5.37
CA ILE A 205 19.77 -0.43 -4.52
C ILE A 205 19.71 0.81 -5.40
N VAL A 206 18.57 1.49 -5.41
CA VAL A 206 18.32 2.69 -6.22
C VAL A 206 18.43 3.95 -5.37
N LYS A 207 18.71 5.08 -6.02
CA LYS A 207 18.58 6.40 -5.39
C LYS A 207 17.10 6.78 -5.28
N SER A 208 16.73 7.19 -4.08
CA SER A 208 15.37 7.55 -3.66
C SER A 208 15.40 8.83 -2.83
N VAL A 209 14.24 9.39 -2.52
CA VAL A 209 14.07 10.65 -1.78
C VAL A 209 13.10 10.44 -0.62
N MET A 210 13.45 10.94 0.56
CA MET A 210 12.53 10.99 1.70
C MET A 210 11.68 12.25 1.67
N ILE A 211 10.45 12.14 1.17
CA ILE A 211 9.55 13.27 0.94
C ILE A 211 9.04 13.91 2.26
N ASN A 212 8.73 13.09 3.27
CA ASN A 212 8.04 13.53 4.50
C ASN A 212 8.96 14.09 5.60
N SER A 213 10.27 14.23 5.36
CA SER A 213 11.23 14.74 6.36
C SER A 213 11.92 16.00 5.88
N ASN A 214 13.00 15.84 5.10
CA ASN A 214 13.94 16.90 4.72
C ASN A 214 14.23 16.93 3.21
N LEU A 215 13.44 16.22 2.38
CA LEU A 215 13.66 16.08 0.94
C LEU A 215 15.09 15.60 0.60
N THR A 216 15.63 14.70 1.44
CA THR A 216 17.01 14.21 1.32
C THR A 216 17.08 12.97 0.42
N LEU A 217 18.19 12.86 -0.33
CA LEU A 217 18.51 11.67 -1.10
C LEU A 217 18.93 10.53 -0.17
N GLN A 218 18.38 9.35 -0.40
CA GLN A 218 18.69 8.12 0.30
C GLN A 218 18.80 6.94 -0.65
N ASP A 219 19.28 5.83 -0.13
CA ASP A 219 19.40 4.57 -0.85
C ASP A 219 18.24 3.66 -0.47
N SER A 220 17.63 3.01 -1.46
CA SER A 220 16.48 2.15 -1.24
C SER A 220 16.60 0.86 -2.05
N PRO A 221 16.47 -0.33 -1.43
CA PRO A 221 16.52 -1.59 -2.15
C PRO A 221 15.25 -1.82 -2.98
N ILE A 222 15.42 -2.41 -4.17
CA ILE A 222 14.33 -2.95 -4.98
C ILE A 222 13.81 -4.21 -4.31
N THR A 223 12.49 -4.28 -4.09
CA THR A 223 11.81 -5.40 -3.43
C THR A 223 11.06 -6.29 -4.40
N GLY A 224 10.66 -5.77 -5.57
CA GLY A 224 9.95 -6.53 -6.60
C GLY A 224 10.06 -5.88 -7.98
N LYS A 225 9.80 -6.68 -9.02
CA LYS A 225 9.82 -6.26 -10.42
C LYS A 225 8.80 -7.07 -11.22
N TRP A 226 8.10 -6.40 -12.12
CA TRP A 226 7.10 -7.00 -13.01
C TRP A 226 7.25 -6.45 -14.43
N ASP A 227 7.16 -7.33 -15.41
CA ASP A 227 7.04 -6.97 -16.82
C ASP A 227 5.57 -6.89 -17.20
N VAL A 228 5.16 -5.79 -17.82
CA VAL A 228 3.76 -5.48 -18.12
C VAL A 228 3.66 -4.93 -19.53
N LYS A 229 2.63 -5.34 -20.27
CA LYS A 229 2.31 -4.74 -21.57
C LYS A 229 1.21 -3.71 -21.40
N LYS A 230 1.39 -2.54 -22.01
CA LYS A 230 0.42 -1.43 -22.00
C LYS A 230 0.21 -0.92 -23.42
N ASP A 231 -1.01 -0.49 -23.73
CA ASP A 231 -1.39 -0.07 -25.09
C ASP A 231 -1.18 1.43 -25.34
N THR A 232 -0.74 2.17 -24.33
CA THR A 232 -0.52 3.62 -24.42
C THR A 232 0.75 4.02 -23.71
N ILE A 233 1.54 4.87 -24.38
CA ILE A 233 2.75 5.49 -23.84
C ILE A 233 2.49 6.98 -23.64
N TYR A 234 2.74 7.47 -22.43
CA TYR A 234 2.79 8.89 -22.10
C TYR A 234 4.25 9.31 -22.04
N LYS A 235 4.68 10.10 -23.02
CA LYS A 235 6.02 10.67 -23.10
C LYS A 235 5.99 12.10 -22.56
N ILE A 236 6.60 12.28 -21.39
CA ILE A 236 6.64 13.56 -20.69
C ILE A 236 8.02 14.18 -20.93
N ILE A 237 8.03 15.41 -21.43
CA ILE A 237 9.26 16.11 -21.76
C ILE A 237 9.32 17.43 -21.00
N THR A 238 10.42 17.67 -20.30
CA THR A 238 10.62 18.88 -19.51
C THR A 238 11.34 19.98 -20.28
N LYS A 239 11.29 21.22 -19.78
CA LYS A 239 11.81 22.40 -20.49
C LYS A 239 13.29 22.66 -20.23
N ASN A 240 13.66 22.94 -18.98
CA ASN A 240 15.02 23.34 -18.59
C ASN A 240 15.38 22.77 -17.20
N PRO A 241 16.16 21.68 -17.12
CA PRO A 241 16.71 20.92 -18.25
C PRO A 241 15.63 20.16 -19.04
N ARG A 242 15.94 19.80 -20.29
CA ARG A 242 15.12 18.91 -21.12
C ARG A 242 15.46 17.45 -20.80
N LEU A 243 14.58 16.83 -20.03
CA LEU A 243 14.55 15.42 -19.67
C LEU A 243 13.36 14.78 -20.40
N GLU A 244 13.46 13.49 -20.66
CA GLU A 244 12.43 12.71 -21.34
C GLU A 244 12.16 11.44 -20.53
N ILE A 245 10.91 11.23 -20.13
CA ILE A 245 10.48 10.01 -19.46
C ILE A 245 9.18 9.49 -20.08
N CYS A 246 9.13 8.19 -20.32
CA CYS A 246 7.99 7.52 -20.94
C CYS A 246 7.39 6.53 -19.94
N SER A 247 6.07 6.59 -19.76
CA SER A 247 5.37 5.85 -18.72
C SER A 247 3.98 5.37 -19.16
N SER A 248 3.37 4.49 -18.36
CA SER A 248 1.95 4.15 -18.49
C SER A 248 1.08 5.31 -18.00
N LYS A 249 -0.19 5.34 -18.44
CA LYS A 249 -1.15 6.37 -18.04
C LYS A 249 -1.30 6.49 -16.51
N GLU A 250 -1.22 5.35 -15.80
CA GLU A 250 -1.42 5.29 -14.35
C GLU A 250 -0.15 5.64 -13.56
N HIS A 251 1.01 5.77 -14.21
CA HIS A 251 2.28 6.02 -13.54
C HIS A 251 2.26 7.36 -12.80
N THR A 252 2.63 7.36 -11.51
CA THR A 252 2.51 8.54 -10.65
C THR A 252 3.82 9.31 -10.56
N PHE A 253 3.73 10.63 -10.69
CA PHE A 253 4.82 11.58 -10.58
C PHE A 253 4.59 12.54 -9.41
N PHE A 254 5.70 13.05 -8.86
CA PHE A 254 5.66 14.09 -7.84
C PHE A 254 5.65 15.47 -8.49
N VAL A 255 4.61 16.24 -8.21
CA VAL A 255 4.37 17.58 -8.74
C VAL A 255 4.54 18.60 -7.62
N ALA A 256 5.46 19.54 -7.81
CA ALA A 256 5.65 20.66 -6.89
C ALA A 256 4.60 21.74 -7.15
N THR A 257 3.81 22.07 -6.12
CA THR A 257 2.75 23.09 -6.16
C THR A 257 2.93 24.10 -5.02
N GLU A 258 2.13 25.17 -5.03
CA GLU A 258 2.12 26.17 -3.95
C GLU A 258 1.73 25.60 -2.58
N LYS A 259 1.01 24.48 -2.55
CA LYS A 259 0.57 23.77 -1.33
C LYS A 259 1.55 22.68 -0.89
N GLY A 260 2.68 22.53 -1.59
CA GLY A 260 3.67 21.48 -1.37
C GLY A 260 3.74 20.48 -2.52
N ILE A 261 4.35 19.33 -2.26
CA ILE A 261 4.51 18.25 -3.24
C ILE A 261 3.25 17.39 -3.21
N ILE A 262 2.60 17.22 -4.36
CA ILE A 262 1.47 16.31 -4.55
C ILE A 262 1.83 15.21 -5.54
N GLU A 263 1.02 14.16 -5.56
CA GLU A 263 1.13 13.05 -6.49
C GLU A 263 0.08 13.19 -7.59
N LYS A 264 0.49 13.02 -8.84
CA LYS A 264 -0.41 12.97 -10.01
C LYS A 264 -0.01 11.84 -10.94
N THR A 265 -0.99 11.15 -11.51
CA THR A 265 -0.76 10.17 -12.57
C THR A 265 -0.36 10.86 -13.87
N ALA A 266 0.27 10.12 -14.81
CA ALA A 266 0.67 10.64 -16.11
C ALA A 266 -0.51 11.22 -16.90
N GLU A 267 -1.73 10.67 -16.70
CA GLU A 267 -2.97 11.15 -17.30
C GLU A 267 -3.48 12.46 -16.70
N GLU A 268 -3.21 12.72 -15.41
CA GLU A 268 -3.62 13.95 -14.70
C GLU A 268 -2.63 15.11 -14.86
N LEU A 269 -1.44 14.84 -15.44
CA LEU A 269 -0.41 15.85 -15.67
C LEU A 269 -0.80 16.82 -16.79
N ASN A 270 -0.47 18.09 -16.59
CA ASN A 270 -0.70 19.16 -17.57
C ASN A 270 0.61 19.87 -17.93
N GLU A 271 0.67 20.44 -19.14
CA GLU A 271 1.80 21.27 -19.55
C GLU A 271 1.96 22.49 -18.62
N GLY A 272 3.21 22.85 -18.31
CA GLY A 272 3.54 23.94 -17.39
C GLY A 272 3.57 23.54 -15.91
N GLU A 273 3.00 22.37 -15.54
CA GLU A 273 3.19 21.79 -14.21
C GLU A 273 4.66 21.42 -13.97
N THR A 274 5.01 21.20 -12.70
CA THR A 274 6.41 21.16 -12.27
C THR A 274 6.73 19.84 -11.59
N LEU A 275 7.53 19.00 -12.24
CA LEU A 275 8.04 17.75 -11.69
C LEU A 275 9.25 18.01 -10.78
N ILE A 276 9.72 16.95 -10.11
CA ILE A 276 10.88 17.01 -9.23
C ILE A 276 12.04 16.22 -9.83
N MET A 277 13.23 16.80 -9.80
CA MET A 277 14.48 16.16 -10.21
C MET A 277 15.58 16.38 -9.16
N PRO A 278 16.63 15.56 -9.10
CA PRO A 278 17.80 15.83 -8.26
C PRO A 278 18.63 17.01 -8.79
N GLU A 279 19.05 17.91 -7.90
CA GLU A 279 20.04 18.96 -8.20
C GLU A 279 21.45 18.38 -8.36
N LYS A 280 21.76 17.39 -7.51
CA LYS A 280 23.06 16.74 -7.41
C LYS A 280 22.88 15.32 -6.90
N ILE A 281 23.65 14.38 -7.45
CA ILE A 281 23.68 12.99 -6.98
C ILE A 281 25.08 12.68 -6.44
N ASP A 282 25.18 12.48 -5.13
CA ASP A 282 26.44 12.15 -4.47
C ASP A 282 26.63 10.62 -4.41
N ILE A 283 27.79 10.18 -4.91
CA ILE A 283 28.25 8.79 -4.92
C ILE A 283 29.70 8.78 -4.45
N LYS A 284 30.00 8.01 -3.38
CA LYS A 284 31.36 7.90 -2.81
C LYS A 284 32.37 7.36 -3.84
N GLY A 285 31.91 6.40 -4.64
CA GLY A 285 32.67 5.73 -5.69
C GLY A 285 33.63 4.66 -5.15
N THR A 286 34.05 3.76 -6.04
CA THR A 286 34.97 2.65 -5.77
C THR A 286 36.17 2.71 -6.70
N THR A 287 37.31 2.18 -6.25
CA THR A 287 38.51 2.04 -7.09
C THR A 287 38.44 0.73 -7.87
N HIS A 288 38.59 0.80 -9.20
CA HIS A 288 38.69 -0.38 -10.07
C HIS A 288 40.17 -0.76 -10.28
N LYS A 289 40.60 -1.88 -9.69
CA LYS A 289 41.95 -2.43 -9.89
C LYS A 289 42.00 -3.29 -11.15
N ILE A 290 43.10 -3.19 -11.90
CA ILE A 290 43.33 -3.90 -13.15
C ILE A 290 44.53 -4.83 -12.97
N ASP A 291 44.32 -6.12 -13.25
CA ASP A 291 45.42 -7.10 -13.32
C ASP A 291 46.12 -6.99 -14.69
N ALA A 292 46.97 -5.97 -14.83
CA ALA A 292 47.67 -5.68 -16.08
C ALA A 292 48.42 -6.88 -16.66
N LYS A 293 48.95 -7.78 -15.80
CA LYS A 293 49.72 -8.95 -16.24
C LYS A 293 48.91 -9.90 -17.12
N LYS A 294 47.59 -9.95 -16.91
CA LYS A 294 46.64 -10.73 -17.71
C LYS A 294 46.73 -10.39 -19.21
N TYR A 295 47.03 -9.14 -19.55
CA TYR A 295 46.92 -8.66 -20.92
C TYR A 295 48.18 -8.86 -21.76
N TYR A 296 49.27 -9.25 -21.12
CA TYR A 296 50.49 -9.66 -21.81
C TYR A 296 50.39 -11.11 -22.28
N ASN A 297 51.01 -11.40 -23.42
CA ASN A 297 50.98 -12.74 -24.01
C ASN A 297 52.32 -13.48 -23.90
N SER A 298 53.41 -12.78 -23.61
CA SER A 298 54.77 -13.33 -23.63
C SER A 298 55.50 -12.95 -22.34
N PHE A 299 56.21 -13.91 -21.77
CA PHE A 299 56.82 -13.80 -20.45
C PHE A 299 58.22 -14.43 -20.43
N ILE A 300 59.15 -13.74 -19.79
CA ILE A 300 60.46 -14.24 -19.39
C ILE A 300 60.30 -14.94 -18.03
N ILE A 301 60.70 -16.21 -17.95
CA ILE A 301 60.76 -16.94 -16.69
C ILE A 301 62.03 -16.52 -15.95
N ASN A 302 61.88 -15.96 -14.75
CA ASN A 302 63.03 -15.51 -13.96
C ASN A 302 63.81 -16.70 -13.36
N LYS A 303 64.98 -16.44 -12.76
CA LYS A 303 65.84 -17.49 -12.19
C LYS A 303 65.11 -18.36 -11.15
N GLU A 304 64.20 -17.77 -10.38
CA GLU A 304 63.42 -18.51 -9.38
C GLU A 304 62.38 -19.42 -10.04
N GLY A 305 61.68 -18.93 -11.06
CA GLY A 305 60.76 -19.73 -11.87
C GLY A 305 61.42 -20.91 -12.55
N GLN A 306 62.60 -20.71 -13.12
CA GLN A 306 63.42 -21.75 -13.75
C GLN A 306 63.74 -22.88 -12.76
N LYS A 307 64.24 -22.52 -11.56
CA LYS A 307 64.51 -23.48 -10.48
C LYS A 307 63.25 -24.21 -10.05
N ARG A 308 62.16 -23.48 -9.85
CA ARG A 308 60.89 -24.02 -9.37
C ARG A 308 60.25 -25.00 -10.35
N LEU A 309 60.31 -24.72 -11.65
CA LEU A 309 59.86 -25.65 -12.71
C LEU A 309 60.67 -26.95 -12.68
N LYS A 310 62.00 -26.83 -12.68
CA LYS A 310 62.91 -27.99 -12.67
C LYS A 310 62.71 -28.84 -11.41
N GLN A 311 62.66 -28.21 -10.23
CA GLN A 311 62.44 -28.91 -8.95
C GLN A 311 61.09 -29.63 -8.91
N LYS A 312 60.00 -28.97 -9.35
CA LYS A 312 58.67 -29.59 -9.37
C LYS A 312 58.60 -30.77 -10.32
N ARG A 313 59.14 -30.62 -11.54
CA ARG A 313 59.20 -31.70 -12.52
C ARG A 313 59.95 -32.92 -11.96
N MET A 314 61.10 -32.69 -11.33
CA MET A 314 61.90 -33.76 -10.71
C MET A 314 61.17 -34.41 -9.52
N LYS A 315 60.47 -33.63 -8.69
CA LYS A 315 59.68 -34.13 -7.56
C LYS A 315 58.56 -35.08 -8.01
N ILE A 316 57.92 -34.82 -9.14
CA ILE A 316 56.90 -35.70 -9.73
C ILE A 316 57.49 -36.77 -10.67
N LYS A 317 58.83 -36.93 -10.69
CA LYS A 317 59.58 -37.91 -11.50
C LYS A 317 59.26 -37.89 -13.00
N LEU A 318 58.98 -36.71 -13.55
CA LEU A 318 58.60 -36.56 -14.96
C LEU A 318 59.83 -36.19 -15.82
N LEU A 319 60.10 -36.92 -16.90
CA LEU A 319 61.17 -36.56 -17.83
C LEU A 319 60.77 -35.35 -18.68
N GLN A 320 61.75 -34.57 -19.16
CA GLN A 320 61.47 -33.41 -20.02
C GLN A 320 60.66 -33.80 -21.28
N ARG A 321 60.98 -34.95 -21.90
CA ARG A 321 60.26 -35.49 -23.07
C ARG A 321 58.80 -35.82 -22.76
N GLU A 322 58.50 -36.27 -21.55
CA GLU A 322 57.14 -36.64 -21.12
C GLU A 322 56.32 -35.39 -20.80
N LEU A 323 56.93 -34.40 -20.15
CA LEU A 323 56.30 -33.09 -19.95
C LEU A 323 56.01 -32.41 -21.28
N ALA A 324 56.95 -32.46 -22.21
CA ALA A 324 56.81 -31.90 -23.55
C ALA A 324 55.60 -32.49 -24.30
N LYS A 325 55.47 -33.83 -24.29
CA LYS A 325 54.30 -34.53 -24.84
C LYS A 325 52.99 -34.11 -24.16
N LYS A 326 52.98 -33.99 -22.82
CA LYS A 326 51.77 -33.62 -22.06
C LYS A 326 51.24 -32.22 -22.37
N ILE A 327 52.11 -31.27 -22.74
CA ILE A 327 51.69 -29.88 -23.03
C ILE A 327 51.76 -29.53 -24.52
N SER A 328 52.00 -30.53 -25.37
CA SER A 328 52.10 -30.42 -26.83
C SER A 328 53.20 -29.47 -27.32
N VAL A 329 54.40 -29.57 -26.75
CA VAL A 329 55.60 -28.82 -27.18
C VAL A 329 56.80 -29.76 -27.38
N THR A 330 57.92 -29.25 -27.87
CA THR A 330 59.15 -30.06 -28.02
C THR A 330 59.90 -30.18 -26.69
N GLN A 331 60.69 -31.26 -26.53
CA GLN A 331 61.60 -31.38 -25.37
C GLN A 331 62.54 -30.17 -25.26
N THR A 332 63.04 -29.68 -26.40
CA THR A 332 63.91 -28.51 -26.48
C THR A 332 63.23 -27.26 -25.93
N THR A 333 61.93 -27.10 -26.15
CA THR A 333 61.12 -26.00 -25.58
C THR A 333 61.10 -26.07 -24.05
N ILE A 334 60.84 -27.25 -23.47
CA ILE A 334 60.88 -27.44 -22.01
C ILE A 334 62.27 -27.15 -21.45
N SER A 335 63.32 -27.69 -22.08
CA SER A 335 64.70 -27.41 -21.68
C SER A 335 65.00 -25.92 -21.73
N SER A 336 64.53 -25.24 -22.77
CA SER A 336 64.74 -23.81 -22.98
C SER A 336 63.99 -22.95 -21.96
N TYR A 337 62.82 -23.37 -21.49
CA TYR A 337 62.12 -22.75 -20.36
C TYR A 337 62.87 -22.94 -19.03
N GLU A 338 63.41 -24.15 -18.77
CA GLU A 338 64.16 -24.43 -17.53
C GLU A 338 65.49 -23.68 -17.43
N ILE A 339 66.09 -23.30 -18.57
CA ILE A 339 67.35 -22.54 -18.64
C ILE A 339 67.15 -21.06 -19.01
N GLY A 340 65.91 -20.64 -19.27
CA GLY A 340 65.56 -19.25 -19.60
C GLY A 340 66.00 -18.76 -20.98
N LYS A 341 66.22 -19.65 -21.95
CA LYS A 341 66.69 -19.29 -23.31
C LYS A 341 65.59 -18.72 -24.22
N ILE A 342 64.33 -19.05 -23.96
CA ILE A 342 63.18 -18.60 -24.78
C ILE A 342 62.10 -17.99 -23.89
N HIS A 343 61.33 -17.08 -24.47
CA HIS A 343 60.11 -16.57 -23.83
C HIS A 343 58.99 -17.59 -23.93
N ALA A 344 58.17 -17.63 -22.90
CA ALA A 344 57.01 -18.50 -22.85
C ALA A 344 55.75 -17.67 -23.09
N ASP A 345 54.92 -18.11 -24.01
CA ASP A 345 53.60 -17.50 -24.16
C ASP A 345 52.68 -17.92 -23.00
N ARG A 346 51.61 -17.15 -22.79
CA ARG A 346 50.69 -17.34 -21.67
C ARG A 346 50.05 -18.72 -21.64
N GLU A 347 49.66 -19.25 -22.80
CA GLU A 347 48.96 -20.53 -22.90
C GLU A 347 49.92 -21.69 -22.62
N SER A 348 51.12 -21.64 -23.18
CA SER A 348 52.20 -22.59 -22.87
C SER A 348 52.56 -22.58 -21.38
N LEU A 349 52.66 -21.41 -20.74
CA LEU A 349 52.89 -21.32 -19.30
C LEU A 349 51.75 -21.90 -18.47
N LYS A 350 50.50 -21.70 -18.90
CA LYS A 350 49.34 -22.26 -18.22
C LYS A 350 49.37 -23.79 -18.28
N ARG A 351 49.52 -24.36 -19.49
CA ARG A 351 49.65 -25.82 -19.69
C ARG A 351 50.83 -26.39 -18.89
N LEU A 352 51.96 -25.68 -18.84
CA LEU A 352 53.14 -26.05 -18.06
C LEU A 352 52.85 -26.05 -16.55
N CYS A 353 52.18 -25.03 -16.02
CA CYS A 353 51.80 -24.97 -14.61
C CYS A 353 50.80 -26.07 -14.24
N ASP A 354 49.80 -26.32 -15.09
CA ASP A 354 48.78 -27.34 -14.88
C ASP A 354 49.43 -28.74 -14.86
N ALA A 355 50.31 -29.05 -15.80
CA ALA A 355 51.04 -30.31 -15.86
C ALA A 355 51.97 -30.54 -14.64
N LEU A 356 52.47 -29.46 -14.04
CA LEU A 356 53.35 -29.49 -12.87
C LEU A 356 52.64 -29.26 -11.53
N ARG A 357 51.30 -29.16 -11.54
CA ARG A 357 50.46 -28.85 -10.36
C ARG A 357 50.95 -27.60 -9.62
N LEU A 358 51.26 -26.55 -10.38
CA LEU A 358 51.62 -25.22 -9.89
C LEU A 358 50.43 -24.27 -10.02
N ASN A 359 50.25 -23.39 -9.03
CA ASN A 359 49.27 -22.32 -9.16
C ASN A 359 49.76 -21.32 -10.23
N PHE A 360 49.09 -21.31 -11.37
CA PHE A 360 49.47 -20.49 -12.52
C PHE A 360 49.57 -19.00 -12.18
N LYS A 361 48.61 -18.44 -11.43
CA LYS A 361 48.61 -17.02 -11.06
C LYS A 361 49.82 -16.65 -10.21
N LYS A 362 50.06 -17.42 -9.14
CA LYS A 362 51.22 -17.23 -8.25
C LYS A 362 52.54 -17.41 -8.98
N PHE A 363 52.61 -18.37 -9.92
CA PHE A 363 53.81 -18.55 -10.74
C PHE A 363 54.01 -17.38 -11.71
N LEU A 364 52.96 -16.91 -12.37
CA LEU A 364 53.04 -15.72 -13.22
C LEU A 364 53.51 -14.50 -12.43
N ASP A 365 53.07 -14.38 -11.17
CA ASP A 365 53.41 -13.25 -10.32
C ASP A 365 54.84 -13.27 -9.78
N ASP A 366 55.27 -14.38 -9.21
CA ASP A 366 56.54 -14.50 -8.48
C ASP A 366 57.70 -14.91 -9.40
N CYS A 367 57.39 -15.64 -10.48
CA CYS A 367 58.37 -16.43 -11.24
C CYS A 367 58.53 -15.94 -12.69
N THR A 368 57.82 -14.89 -13.11
CA THR A 368 57.92 -14.37 -14.48
C THR A 368 57.98 -12.84 -14.55
N LYS A 369 58.53 -12.32 -15.65
CA LYS A 369 58.52 -10.91 -16.05
C LYS A 369 57.94 -10.80 -17.46
N GLN A 370 57.10 -9.81 -17.74
CA GLN A 370 56.50 -9.64 -19.07
C GLN A 370 57.57 -9.27 -20.10
N TYR A 371 57.41 -9.75 -21.34
CA TYR A 371 58.28 -9.41 -22.46
C TYR A 371 57.47 -8.88 -23.64
N MET A 372 57.94 -7.78 -24.23
CA MET A 372 57.37 -7.15 -25.41
C MET A 372 58.47 -6.57 -26.31
N TYR A 373 58.22 -6.52 -27.63
CA TYR A 373 59.09 -5.88 -28.62
C TYR A 373 59.10 -4.33 -28.51
N LYS A 374 58.11 -3.75 -27.83
CA LYS A 374 58.04 -2.33 -27.45
C LYS A 374 57.61 -2.23 -25.99
N ASP A 375 58.35 -1.46 -25.20
CA ASP A 375 58.01 -1.22 -23.81
C ASP A 375 56.68 -0.46 -23.75
N ILE A 376 55.65 -1.13 -23.24
CA ILE A 376 54.37 -0.50 -22.92
C ILE A 376 54.08 -0.75 -21.45
N ILE A 377 53.64 0.31 -20.77
CA ILE A 377 53.21 0.28 -19.38
C ILE A 377 51.69 0.27 -19.41
N LEU A 378 51.10 -0.85 -18.97
CA LEU A 378 49.66 -0.95 -18.78
C LEU A 378 49.28 -0.48 -17.35
N PRO A 379 48.16 0.24 -17.21
CA PRO A 379 47.72 0.74 -15.91
C PRO A 379 47.28 -0.41 -14.97
N LEU A 380 47.55 -0.23 -13.68
CA LEU A 380 47.16 -1.18 -12.61
C LEU A 380 45.78 -0.85 -12.00
N GLU A 381 45.18 0.27 -12.38
CA GLU A 381 43.87 0.71 -11.94
C GLU A 381 43.25 1.71 -12.92
N LEU A 382 41.94 1.94 -12.80
CA LEU A 382 41.25 3.01 -13.50
C LEU A 382 41.56 4.37 -12.84
N ASN A 383 42.60 5.03 -13.33
CA ASN A 383 43.01 6.37 -12.90
C ASN A 383 42.50 7.48 -13.86
N LYS A 384 42.82 8.74 -13.54
CA LYS A 384 42.35 9.92 -14.28
C LYS A 384 42.79 9.88 -15.75
N GLU A 385 44.03 9.49 -16.00
CA GLU A 385 44.62 9.39 -17.33
C GLU A 385 43.89 8.33 -18.16
N LEU A 386 43.74 7.11 -17.63
CA LEU A 386 43.02 6.05 -18.32
C LEU A 386 41.55 6.44 -18.57
N ALA A 387 40.89 7.05 -17.60
CA ALA A 387 39.51 7.51 -17.77
C ALA A 387 39.38 8.56 -18.88
N GLN A 388 40.29 9.53 -18.95
CA GLN A 388 40.32 10.51 -20.04
C GLN A 388 40.62 9.85 -21.39
N PHE A 389 41.50 8.84 -21.44
CA PHE A 389 41.75 8.05 -22.64
C PHE A 389 40.48 7.35 -23.12
N LEU A 390 39.77 6.67 -22.22
CA LEU A 390 38.51 5.99 -22.53
C LEU A 390 37.44 6.96 -23.01
N GLY A 391 37.32 8.13 -22.38
CA GLY A 391 36.34 9.15 -22.78
C GLY A 391 36.59 9.66 -24.19
N TYR A 392 37.85 9.94 -24.54
CA TYR A 392 38.20 10.35 -25.90
C TYR A 392 38.04 9.21 -26.90
N PHE A 393 38.38 7.99 -26.51
CA PHE A 393 38.19 6.78 -27.32
C PHE A 393 36.71 6.52 -27.65
N VAL A 394 35.80 6.76 -26.69
CA VAL A 394 34.35 6.66 -26.90
C VAL A 394 33.81 7.75 -27.84
N GLY A 395 34.44 8.93 -27.86
CA GLY A 395 34.07 10.03 -28.77
C GLY A 395 34.60 9.83 -30.19
N ASP A 396 35.92 10.00 -30.36
CA ASP A 396 36.59 10.04 -31.67
C ASP A 396 37.64 8.91 -31.84
N GLY A 397 37.35 7.75 -31.25
CA GLY A 397 38.24 6.59 -31.28
C GLY A 397 37.80 5.49 -32.24
N SER A 398 38.78 4.69 -32.68
CA SER A 398 38.55 3.44 -33.40
C SER A 398 39.55 2.37 -32.94
N VAL A 399 39.13 1.11 -32.99
CA VAL A 399 39.91 -0.03 -32.53
C VAL A 399 40.03 -1.11 -33.60
N GLU A 400 41.26 -1.53 -33.85
CA GLU A 400 41.64 -2.67 -34.67
C GLU A 400 42.32 -3.73 -33.78
N THR A 401 42.65 -4.90 -34.32
CA THR A 401 43.16 -6.05 -33.54
C THR A 401 44.44 -5.75 -32.75
N ASP A 402 45.29 -4.84 -33.23
CA ASP A 402 46.60 -4.54 -32.67
C ASP A 402 46.79 -3.07 -32.29
N ARG A 403 45.77 -2.22 -32.45
CA ARG A 403 45.91 -0.76 -32.27
C ARG A 403 44.61 -0.06 -31.94
N ILE A 404 44.76 1.08 -31.26
CA ILE A 404 43.72 2.08 -31.06
C ILE A 404 44.14 3.35 -31.80
N THR A 405 43.20 3.94 -32.55
CA THR A 405 43.44 5.17 -33.31
C THR A 405 42.46 6.26 -32.86
N PHE A 406 42.97 7.46 -32.60
CA PHE A 406 42.17 8.66 -32.37
C PHE A 406 42.21 9.56 -33.60
N PHE A 407 41.09 10.24 -33.88
CA PHE A 407 40.96 11.21 -34.96
C PHE A 407 40.69 12.59 -34.37
N GLU A 408 41.45 13.61 -34.78
CA GLU A 408 41.29 14.96 -34.25
C GLU A 408 41.60 15.99 -35.32
N GLN A 409 40.72 16.97 -35.51
CA GLN A 409 40.93 18.02 -36.51
C GLN A 409 41.92 19.08 -36.02
N ARG A 410 41.97 19.34 -34.70
CA ARG A 410 42.80 20.38 -34.10
C ARG A 410 44.16 19.85 -33.70
N ARG A 411 45.20 20.32 -34.38
CA ARG A 411 46.59 19.91 -34.15
C ARG A 411 47.03 20.02 -32.69
N GLU A 412 46.68 21.11 -32.01
CA GLU A 412 47.05 21.36 -30.60
C GLU A 412 46.51 20.25 -29.68
N VAL A 413 45.22 19.91 -29.83
CA VAL A 413 44.57 18.87 -29.02
C VAL A 413 45.18 17.51 -29.35
N ALA A 414 45.39 17.23 -30.64
CA ALA A 414 45.96 15.98 -31.08
C ALA A 414 47.37 15.77 -30.48
N LEU A 415 48.22 16.81 -30.51
CA LEU A 415 49.56 16.76 -29.90
C LEU A 415 49.51 16.63 -28.38
N ALA A 416 48.61 17.34 -27.70
CA ALA A 416 48.44 17.24 -26.26
C ALA A 416 48.05 15.82 -25.83
N TYR A 417 47.08 15.22 -26.53
CA TYR A 417 46.67 13.83 -26.30
C TYR A 417 47.79 12.84 -26.63
N GLN A 418 48.49 13.03 -27.75
CA GLN A 418 49.62 12.20 -28.12
C GLN A 418 50.71 12.21 -27.05
N ALA A 419 51.18 13.40 -26.64
CA ALA A 419 52.24 13.55 -25.65
C ALA A 419 51.83 12.96 -24.29
N LYS A 420 50.60 13.25 -23.85
CA LYS A 420 50.07 12.75 -22.58
C LYS A 420 50.04 11.22 -22.53
N PHE A 421 49.50 10.58 -23.56
CA PHE A 421 49.32 9.13 -23.57
C PHE A 421 50.58 8.34 -23.98
N ASN A 422 51.46 8.94 -24.76
CA ASN A 422 52.81 8.40 -24.95
C ASN A 422 53.56 8.31 -23.62
N LYS A 423 53.52 9.38 -22.82
CA LYS A 423 54.11 9.38 -21.48
C LYS A 423 53.43 8.36 -20.56
N PHE A 424 52.09 8.34 -20.53
CA PHE A 424 51.33 7.48 -19.63
C PHE A 424 51.56 5.98 -19.90
N PHE A 425 51.51 5.57 -21.16
CA PHE A 425 51.73 4.17 -21.54
C PHE A 425 53.20 3.83 -21.80
N GLY A 426 54.13 4.78 -21.67
CA GLY A 426 55.54 4.58 -22.01
C GLY A 426 55.78 4.24 -23.48
N THR A 427 54.89 4.64 -24.39
CA THR A 427 54.91 4.24 -25.82
C THR A 427 55.20 5.43 -26.74
N SER A 428 55.59 5.15 -27.98
CA SER A 428 55.62 6.13 -29.07
C SER A 428 54.50 5.85 -30.07
N SER A 429 53.39 6.58 -29.97
CA SER A 429 52.30 6.53 -30.95
C SER A 429 52.67 7.22 -32.26
N SER A 430 52.19 6.68 -33.39
CA SER A 430 52.38 7.33 -34.68
C SER A 430 51.41 8.50 -34.84
N PHE A 431 51.89 9.60 -35.43
CA PHE A 431 51.11 10.81 -35.68
C PHE A 431 51.15 11.16 -37.16
N ARG A 432 49.97 11.26 -37.80
CA ARG A 432 49.88 11.57 -39.24
C ARG A 432 48.69 12.48 -39.52
N PHE A 433 48.92 13.56 -40.28
CA PHE A 433 47.83 14.35 -40.86
C PHE A 433 47.32 13.70 -42.15
N ARG A 434 46.01 13.52 -42.27
CA ARG A 434 45.34 13.07 -43.49
C ARG A 434 44.73 14.27 -44.21
N LYS A 435 45.43 14.75 -45.25
CA LYS A 435 45.01 15.93 -46.04
C LYS A 435 43.64 15.72 -46.70
N ASP A 436 43.37 14.51 -47.20
CA ASP A 436 42.12 14.10 -47.86
C ASP A 436 40.90 14.15 -46.93
N LYS A 437 41.09 13.95 -45.62
CA LYS A 437 39.99 13.90 -44.64
C LYS A 437 40.04 15.00 -43.58
N ASN A 438 41.02 15.89 -43.67
CA ASN A 438 41.25 17.04 -42.80
C ASN A 438 41.27 16.71 -41.30
N TYR A 439 42.02 15.67 -40.90
CA TYR A 439 42.25 15.36 -39.48
C TYR A 439 43.64 14.77 -39.23
N TYR A 440 44.09 14.84 -37.98
CA TYR A 440 45.25 14.16 -37.44
C TYR A 440 44.86 12.79 -36.89
N GLN A 441 45.68 11.78 -37.17
CA GLN A 441 45.55 10.43 -36.62
C GLN A 441 46.64 10.20 -35.58
N ILE A 442 46.24 9.75 -34.40
CA ILE A 442 47.15 9.27 -33.35
C ILE A 442 46.91 7.78 -33.20
N ARG A 443 47.91 6.95 -33.42
CA ARG A 443 47.75 5.48 -33.39
C ARG A 443 48.67 4.85 -32.35
N PHE A 444 48.04 4.24 -31.35
CA PHE A 444 48.67 3.47 -30.29
C PHE A 444 48.70 1.99 -30.71
N THR A 445 49.84 1.54 -31.24
CA THR A 445 49.98 0.16 -31.72
C THR A 445 50.44 -0.75 -30.57
N SER A 446 49.49 -1.43 -29.93
CA SER A 446 49.74 -2.36 -28.82
C SER A 446 48.57 -3.33 -28.64
N ARG A 447 48.79 -4.62 -28.96
CA ARG A 447 47.82 -5.69 -28.70
C ARG A 447 47.44 -5.81 -27.21
N PRO A 448 48.38 -5.75 -26.24
CA PRO A 448 48.02 -5.77 -24.82
C PRO A 448 47.09 -4.63 -24.40
N LEU A 449 47.32 -3.42 -24.92
CA LEU A 449 46.44 -2.28 -24.63
C LEU A 449 45.03 -2.49 -25.20
N VAL A 450 44.93 -2.98 -26.44
CA VAL A 450 43.64 -3.33 -27.03
C VAL A 450 42.91 -4.38 -26.20
N ARG A 451 43.59 -5.47 -25.81
CA ARG A 451 43.00 -6.52 -24.96
C ARG A 451 42.53 -5.97 -23.62
N LEU A 452 43.37 -5.14 -22.96
CA LEU A 452 43.02 -4.52 -21.68
C LEU A 452 41.73 -3.71 -21.82
N ILE A 453 41.65 -2.82 -22.81
CA ILE A 453 40.47 -1.95 -22.95
C ILE A 453 39.21 -2.73 -23.29
N MET A 454 39.29 -3.65 -24.25
CA MET A 454 38.10 -4.40 -24.71
C MET A 454 37.63 -5.45 -23.69
N GLU A 455 38.52 -6.01 -22.85
CA GLU A 455 38.13 -6.99 -21.81
C GLU A 455 37.77 -6.35 -20.47
N GLU A 456 38.43 -5.26 -20.04
CA GLU A 456 38.09 -4.55 -18.79
C GLU A 456 36.86 -3.65 -18.95
N PHE A 457 36.59 -3.16 -20.17
CA PHE A 457 35.49 -2.24 -20.45
C PHE A 457 34.64 -2.74 -21.65
N PRO A 458 33.99 -3.92 -21.53
CA PRO A 458 33.24 -4.55 -22.62
C PRO A 458 32.02 -3.74 -23.09
N GLU A 459 31.58 -2.75 -22.30
CA GLU A 459 30.51 -1.81 -22.68
C GLU A 459 30.94 -0.87 -23.81
N ILE A 460 32.26 -0.71 -24.05
CA ILE A 460 32.78 0.02 -25.21
C ILE A 460 32.76 -0.91 -26.43
N LYS A 461 31.76 -0.71 -27.28
CA LYS A 461 31.54 -1.54 -28.48
C LYS A 461 31.95 -0.79 -29.74
N LYS A 462 32.04 -1.52 -30.85
CA LYS A 462 32.22 -0.92 -32.19
C LYS A 462 30.92 -0.36 -32.78
N THR A 463 29.77 -0.75 -32.21
CA THR A 463 28.42 -0.42 -32.72
C THR A 463 27.87 0.84 -32.06
N LEU A 464 26.64 1.22 -32.46
CA LEU A 464 25.85 2.28 -31.82
C LEU A 464 25.38 1.94 -30.40
N ASP A 465 25.79 0.79 -29.85
CA ASP A 465 25.39 0.27 -28.53
C ASP A 465 26.46 0.51 -27.45
N THR A 466 27.45 1.35 -27.72
CA THR A 466 28.46 1.75 -26.72
C THR A 466 27.78 2.44 -25.54
N GLU A 467 28.16 2.03 -24.33
CA GLU A 467 27.69 2.65 -23.09
C GLU A 467 28.88 3.13 -22.26
N VAL A 468 28.61 3.98 -21.26
CA VAL A 468 29.64 4.33 -20.28
C VAL A 468 30.01 3.07 -19.49
N PRO A 469 31.29 2.69 -19.39
CA PRO A 469 31.68 1.48 -18.67
C PRO A 469 31.25 1.52 -17.21
N ASN A 470 30.77 0.39 -16.68
CA ASN A 470 30.32 0.32 -15.29
C ASN A 470 31.44 0.69 -14.29
N ALA A 471 32.69 0.30 -14.60
CA ALA A 471 33.86 0.69 -13.82
C ALA A 471 34.00 2.22 -13.70
N VAL A 472 33.69 2.97 -14.76
CA VAL A 472 33.68 4.44 -14.75
C VAL A 472 32.48 4.98 -13.97
N LEU A 473 31.28 4.44 -14.18
CA LEU A 473 30.05 4.85 -13.48
C LEU A 473 30.18 4.74 -11.96
N LYS A 474 30.78 3.64 -11.48
CA LYS A 474 31.03 3.38 -10.06
C LYS A 474 32.21 4.14 -9.49
N SER A 475 32.99 4.85 -10.29
CA SER A 475 34.19 5.54 -9.80
C SER A 475 33.85 6.83 -9.04
N ASN A 476 34.86 7.39 -8.36
CA ASN A 476 34.77 8.70 -7.73
C ASN A 476 34.66 9.84 -8.77
N ASN A 477 34.28 11.03 -8.32
CA ASN A 477 34.04 12.19 -9.18
C ASN A 477 35.29 12.61 -10.01
N ASN A 478 36.50 12.38 -9.52
CA ASN A 478 37.73 12.75 -10.24
C ASN A 478 37.93 11.92 -11.51
N ILE A 479 37.65 10.61 -11.44
CA ILE A 479 37.73 9.69 -12.56
C ILE A 479 36.66 10.04 -13.60
N ILE A 480 35.41 10.25 -13.14
CA ILE A 480 34.29 10.60 -14.03
C ILE A 480 34.52 11.95 -14.71
N ALA A 481 35.01 12.95 -13.98
CA ALA A 481 35.35 14.24 -14.57
C ALA A 481 36.39 14.09 -15.69
N SER A 482 37.39 13.21 -15.49
CA SER A 482 38.42 12.95 -16.50
C SER A 482 37.85 12.21 -17.72
N PHE A 483 36.95 11.25 -17.52
CA PHE A 483 36.21 10.59 -18.59
C PHE A 483 35.35 11.57 -19.40
N LEU A 484 34.54 12.39 -18.72
CA LEU A 484 33.73 13.43 -19.36
C LEU A 484 34.60 14.45 -20.12
N LYS A 485 35.74 14.84 -19.54
CA LYS A 485 36.71 15.71 -20.22
C LYS A 485 37.19 15.11 -21.55
N GLY A 486 37.46 13.80 -21.57
CA GLY A 486 37.81 13.06 -22.80
C GLY A 486 36.73 13.19 -23.88
N ILE A 487 35.46 12.95 -23.52
CA ILE A 487 34.32 13.06 -24.44
C ILE A 487 34.15 14.48 -24.96
N PHE A 488 34.16 15.48 -24.07
CA PHE A 488 33.98 16.89 -24.45
C PHE A 488 35.18 17.46 -25.23
N ASP A 489 36.38 16.91 -25.04
CA ASP A 489 37.52 17.26 -25.87
C ASP A 489 37.35 16.77 -27.31
N ALA A 490 36.92 15.51 -27.49
CA ALA A 490 36.62 14.89 -28.78
C ALA A 490 35.42 15.57 -29.46
N GLU A 491 34.22 15.37 -28.93
CA GLU A 491 32.95 15.71 -29.58
C GLU A 491 32.40 17.10 -29.20
N GLY A 492 32.97 17.72 -28.17
CA GLY A 492 32.42 18.95 -27.60
C GLY A 492 32.62 20.18 -28.49
N TYR A 493 31.68 21.11 -28.44
CA TYR A 493 31.74 22.42 -29.08
C TYR A 493 31.27 23.51 -28.11
N ILE A 494 31.60 24.76 -28.44
CA ILE A 494 31.21 25.95 -27.68
C ILE A 494 30.49 26.91 -28.62
N LYS A 495 29.25 27.25 -28.28
CA LYS A 495 28.45 28.25 -29.01
C LYS A 495 28.60 29.60 -28.30
N LYS A 496 29.10 30.63 -29.01
CA LYS A 496 29.37 31.99 -28.46
C LYS A 496 28.23 32.58 -27.59
N ARG A 497 26.96 32.32 -27.94
CA ARG A 497 25.78 32.75 -27.15
C ARG A 497 25.00 31.59 -26.50
N GLY A 498 25.33 30.34 -26.86
CA GLY A 498 24.52 29.15 -26.57
C GLY A 498 24.93 28.39 -25.32
N GLY A 499 26.22 28.33 -24.99
CA GLY A 499 26.76 27.44 -23.96
C GLY A 499 27.72 26.41 -24.57
N ILE A 500 27.87 25.27 -23.90
CA ILE A 500 28.65 24.13 -24.41
C ILE A 500 27.73 22.96 -24.76
N GLY A 501 28.19 22.06 -25.59
CA GLY A 501 27.50 20.80 -25.84
C GLY A 501 28.34 19.86 -26.66
N PHE A 502 27.85 18.65 -26.86
CA PHE A 502 28.40 17.67 -27.78
C PHE A 502 27.24 16.90 -28.40
N GLY A 503 27.43 16.27 -29.56
CA GLY A 503 26.35 15.53 -30.20
C GLY A 503 26.81 14.24 -30.83
N ILE A 504 26.16 13.15 -30.47
CA ILE A 504 26.47 11.78 -30.90
C ILE A 504 25.24 11.11 -31.53
N ASN A 505 25.45 9.98 -32.20
CA ASN A 505 24.40 9.17 -32.84
C ASN A 505 23.87 8.03 -31.96
N ASN A 506 24.11 8.09 -30.65
CA ASN A 506 23.71 7.09 -29.67
C ASN A 506 22.93 7.75 -28.52
N LYS A 507 21.62 7.50 -28.46
CA LYS A 507 20.71 8.08 -27.45
C LYS A 507 21.10 7.67 -26.04
N ARG A 508 21.41 6.39 -25.85
CA ARG A 508 21.69 5.77 -24.55
C ARG A 508 22.94 6.37 -23.91
N LEU A 509 24.03 6.46 -24.66
CA LEU A 509 25.26 7.10 -24.20
C LEU A 509 25.05 8.59 -23.89
N ALA A 510 24.29 9.30 -24.73
CA ALA A 510 23.97 10.71 -24.51
C ALA A 510 23.17 10.93 -23.22
N GLN A 511 22.18 10.07 -22.95
CA GLN A 511 21.41 10.06 -21.70
C GLN A 511 22.29 9.72 -20.49
N GLN A 512 23.16 8.70 -20.58
CA GLN A 512 24.09 8.37 -19.49
C GLN A 512 25.02 9.53 -19.16
N ILE A 513 25.57 10.22 -20.16
CA ILE A 513 26.40 11.41 -19.97
C ILE A 513 25.58 12.55 -19.36
N GLN A 514 24.36 12.78 -19.82
CA GLN A 514 23.44 13.78 -19.25
C GLN A 514 23.22 13.54 -17.75
N LEU A 515 22.97 12.29 -17.35
CA LEU A 515 22.76 11.91 -15.95
C LEU A 515 24.04 11.96 -15.13
N LEU A 516 25.20 11.59 -15.70
CA LEU A 516 26.50 11.70 -15.03
C LEU A 516 26.85 13.15 -14.67
N LEU A 517 26.45 14.12 -15.50
CA LEU A 517 26.65 15.53 -15.23
C LEU A 517 25.95 15.99 -13.93
N LEU A 518 24.88 15.31 -13.50
CA LEU A 518 24.21 15.59 -12.22
C LEU A 518 25.10 15.29 -11.01
N ARG A 519 26.14 14.44 -11.12
CA ARG A 519 27.11 14.25 -10.02
C ARG A 519 27.90 15.51 -9.66
N PHE A 520 28.01 16.43 -10.63
CA PHE A 520 28.67 17.72 -10.49
C PHE A 520 27.68 18.88 -10.37
N SER A 521 26.39 18.58 -10.21
CA SER A 521 25.31 19.55 -10.27
C SER A 521 25.30 20.35 -11.58
N ILE A 522 25.67 19.73 -12.70
CA ILE A 522 25.64 20.35 -14.03
C ILE A 522 24.31 19.97 -14.68
N LEU A 523 23.41 20.94 -14.81
CA LEU A 523 22.13 20.75 -15.49
C LEU A 523 22.35 20.80 -17.01
N SER A 524 21.90 19.76 -17.70
CA SER A 524 22.06 19.63 -19.14
C SER A 524 20.77 19.14 -19.80
N SER A 525 20.52 19.61 -21.03
CA SER A 525 19.35 19.26 -21.83
C SER A 525 19.75 18.31 -22.94
N LEU A 526 18.99 17.24 -23.14
CA LEU A 526 19.15 16.32 -24.27
C LEU A 526 18.19 16.69 -25.40
N LEU A 527 18.74 17.07 -26.55
CA LEU A 527 17.99 17.40 -27.75
C LEU A 527 18.12 16.29 -28.78
N GLU A 528 17.02 15.94 -29.43
CA GLU A 528 16.99 15.03 -30.57
C GLU A 528 16.78 15.85 -31.84
N TYR A 529 17.71 15.73 -32.79
CA TYR A 529 17.61 16.36 -34.11
C TYR A 529 17.48 15.28 -35.17
N ASP A 530 16.38 15.33 -35.92
CA ASP A 530 16.19 14.47 -37.08
C ASP A 530 17.11 14.95 -38.22
N ASN A 531 18.05 14.10 -38.60
CA ASN A 531 19.18 14.49 -39.44
C ASN A 531 18.88 14.25 -40.93
N ARG A 532 17.61 14.37 -41.38
CA ARG A 532 17.19 14.12 -42.78
C ARG A 532 17.96 14.96 -43.82
N ALA A 533 18.54 16.09 -43.41
CA ALA A 533 19.36 16.95 -44.26
C ALA A 533 20.82 16.49 -44.42
N ASN A 534 21.29 15.51 -43.64
CA ASN A 534 22.65 14.99 -43.74
C ASN A 534 22.74 13.94 -44.86
N LYS A 535 23.44 14.27 -45.95
CA LYS A 535 23.66 13.35 -47.09
C LYS A 535 24.37 12.03 -46.70
N TYR A 536 25.03 11.98 -45.54
CA TYR A 536 25.88 10.86 -45.12
C TYR A 536 25.27 9.94 -44.04
N SER A 537 24.15 10.32 -43.40
CA SER A 537 23.51 9.47 -42.39
C SER A 537 22.05 9.86 -42.17
N LYS A 538 21.16 8.86 -42.19
CA LYS A 538 19.73 9.01 -41.85
C LYS A 538 19.46 8.89 -40.35
N ASN A 539 20.48 8.59 -39.53
CA ASN A 539 20.28 8.37 -38.09
C ASN A 539 20.07 9.70 -37.35
N PRO A 540 19.17 9.75 -36.36
CA PRO A 540 18.98 10.94 -35.53
C PRO A 540 20.25 11.29 -34.75
N ARG A 541 20.48 12.59 -34.53
CA ARG A 541 21.60 13.10 -33.73
C ARG A 541 21.10 13.54 -32.36
N PHE A 542 21.70 13.00 -31.31
CA PHE A 542 21.39 13.31 -29.92
C PHE A 542 22.44 14.28 -29.38
N THR A 543 22.01 15.44 -28.92
CA THR A 543 22.89 16.53 -28.49
C THR A 543 22.65 16.87 -27.03
N VAL A 544 23.68 16.74 -26.21
CA VAL A 544 23.65 17.20 -24.81
C VAL A 544 24.18 18.62 -24.79
N ILE A 545 23.39 19.56 -24.24
CA ILE A 545 23.76 20.97 -24.11
C ILE A 545 23.73 21.43 -22.66
N ILE A 546 24.70 22.27 -22.29
CA ILE A 546 24.79 22.94 -20.99
C ILE A 546 24.75 24.44 -21.27
N THR A 547 23.71 25.11 -20.79
CA THR A 547 23.42 26.51 -21.13
C THR A 547 23.35 27.43 -19.92
N GLU A 548 23.02 26.89 -18.74
CA GLU A 548 22.92 27.64 -17.49
C GLU A 548 24.32 28.09 -17.02
N LYS A 549 24.46 29.37 -16.65
CA LYS A 549 25.72 29.97 -16.19
C LYS A 549 26.38 29.16 -15.06
N ARG A 550 25.64 28.84 -14.00
CA ARG A 550 26.16 28.07 -12.85
C ARG A 550 26.61 26.66 -13.24
N SER A 551 25.88 26.00 -14.14
CA SER A 551 26.28 24.71 -14.69
C SER A 551 27.55 24.80 -15.55
N LEU A 552 27.76 25.90 -16.29
CA LEU A 552 29.00 26.17 -17.02
C LEU A 552 30.18 26.44 -16.09
N GLU A 553 29.96 27.13 -14.97
CA GLU A 553 30.97 27.35 -13.92
C GLU A 553 31.37 26.02 -13.25
N PHE A 554 30.39 25.17 -12.93
CA PHE A 554 30.65 23.82 -12.44
C PHE A 554 31.38 22.96 -13.47
N PHE A 555 31.04 23.06 -14.75
CA PHE A 555 31.79 22.40 -15.81
C PHE A 555 33.25 22.89 -15.87
N LYS A 556 33.48 24.22 -15.85
CA LYS A 556 34.82 24.82 -15.89
C LYS A 556 35.69 24.33 -14.74
N SER A 557 35.14 24.32 -13.52
CA SER A 557 35.87 23.99 -12.29
C SER A 557 36.11 22.48 -12.10
N ASN A 558 35.16 21.63 -12.49
CA ASN A 558 35.25 20.19 -12.24
C ASN A 558 35.76 19.37 -13.42
N ILE A 559 35.41 19.74 -14.66
CA ILE A 559 35.69 18.96 -15.87
C ILE A 559 36.70 19.69 -16.78
N GLY A 560 36.31 20.87 -17.26
CA GLY A 560 37.10 21.72 -18.15
C GLY A 560 37.40 21.08 -19.52
N PHE A 561 38.35 21.70 -20.23
CA PHE A 561 38.84 21.24 -21.53
C PHE A 561 40.36 21.06 -21.48
N THR A 562 40.91 20.23 -22.38
CA THR A 562 42.36 20.17 -22.60
C THR A 562 42.83 21.28 -23.54
N SER A 563 41.98 21.66 -24.50
CA SER A 563 42.26 22.78 -25.42
C SER A 563 42.20 24.12 -24.70
N LEU A 564 43.29 24.89 -24.78
CA LEU A 564 43.36 26.25 -24.24
C LEU A 564 42.38 27.19 -24.96
N GLU A 565 42.22 27.02 -26.27
CA GLU A 565 41.25 27.76 -27.08
C GLU A 565 39.80 27.54 -26.60
N LYS A 566 39.38 26.28 -26.44
CA LYS A 566 38.05 25.95 -25.90
C LYS A 566 37.89 26.50 -24.48
N PHE A 567 38.92 26.41 -23.64
CA PHE A 567 38.87 26.94 -22.29
C PHE A 567 38.61 28.46 -22.27
N LYS A 568 39.35 29.25 -23.05
CA LYS A 568 39.14 30.71 -23.18
C LYS A 568 37.74 31.05 -23.70
N LYS A 569 37.25 30.31 -24.71
CA LYS A 569 35.89 30.49 -25.23
C LYS A 569 34.82 30.18 -24.18
N LEU A 570 35.03 29.18 -23.33
CA LEU A 570 34.13 28.88 -22.22
C LEU A 570 34.08 30.04 -21.22
N GLU A 571 35.22 30.65 -20.89
CA GLU A 571 35.27 31.82 -20.00
C GLU A 571 34.52 33.02 -20.57
N GLU A 572 34.69 33.29 -21.86
CA GLU A 572 33.97 34.36 -22.56
C GLU A 572 32.45 34.11 -22.53
N VAL A 573 32.02 32.88 -22.80
CA VAL A 573 30.60 32.50 -22.73
C VAL A 573 30.04 32.70 -21.32
N ILE A 574 30.77 32.30 -20.27
CA ILE A 574 30.33 32.49 -18.88
C ILE A 574 30.20 33.98 -18.55
N LYS A 575 31.18 34.79 -18.96
CA LYS A 575 31.18 36.25 -18.74
C LYS A 575 29.97 36.92 -19.40
N ASN A 576 29.58 36.46 -20.57
CA ASN A 576 28.45 37.00 -21.35
C ASN A 576 27.08 36.48 -20.91
N LYS A 577 26.99 35.54 -19.96
CA LYS A 577 25.72 35.01 -19.45
C LYS A 577 25.20 35.83 -18.27
N THR A 578 23.88 36.04 -18.29
CA THR A 578 23.10 36.61 -17.19
C THR A 578 23.11 35.71 -15.96
N ASP A 579 23.13 36.32 -14.77
CA ASP A 579 23.03 35.64 -13.47
C ASP A 579 21.60 35.17 -13.14
N ARG A 580 20.59 35.62 -13.88
CA ARG A 580 19.20 35.16 -13.68
C ARG A 580 19.08 33.70 -14.14
N SER A 581 18.91 32.77 -13.18
CA SER A 581 18.59 31.36 -13.45
C SER A 581 17.12 31.05 -13.15
N TYR A 582 16.44 30.45 -14.13
CA TYR A 582 15.09 29.91 -14.00
C TYR A 582 15.08 28.40 -13.68
N ALA A 583 16.26 27.75 -13.63
CA ALA A 583 16.37 26.31 -13.42
C ALA A 583 16.49 25.93 -11.94
N ARG A 584 17.25 26.71 -11.15
CA ARG A 584 17.52 26.40 -9.73
C ARG A 584 16.55 27.08 -8.78
N GLN A 585 15.27 26.74 -8.90
CA GLN A 585 14.21 27.27 -8.03
C GLN A 585 14.07 26.46 -6.74
N LEU A 586 13.53 27.10 -5.70
CA LEU A 586 13.14 26.43 -4.45
C LEU A 586 11.86 25.62 -4.65
N ILE A 587 11.78 24.46 -3.97
CA ILE A 587 10.59 23.60 -3.98
C ILE A 587 9.57 24.02 -2.91
N ILE A 588 10.01 24.65 -1.82
CA ILE A 588 9.13 25.02 -0.70
C ILE A 588 8.32 26.28 -1.04
N SER A 589 7.09 26.34 -0.53
CA SER A 589 6.23 27.52 -0.65
C SER A 589 6.85 28.75 0.05
N GLY A 590 6.74 29.91 -0.58
CA GLY A 590 7.20 31.15 0.02
C GLY A 590 6.35 31.59 1.22
N ARG A 591 5.08 31.16 1.30
CA ARG A 591 4.24 31.36 2.49
C ARG A 591 4.80 30.65 3.72
N ASP A 592 5.28 29.41 3.56
CA ASP A 592 5.87 28.66 4.67
C ASP A 592 7.18 29.31 5.12
N ILE A 593 8.01 29.74 4.18
CA ILE A 593 9.24 30.46 4.52
C ILE A 593 8.92 31.78 5.23
N ARG A 594 7.95 32.54 4.74
CA ARG A 594 7.49 33.76 5.40
C ARG A 594 7.05 33.49 6.83
N LYS A 595 6.23 32.47 7.06
CA LYS A 595 5.77 32.07 8.40
C LYS A 595 6.95 31.73 9.32
N ILE A 596 7.95 31.00 8.83
CA ILE A 596 9.18 30.69 9.59
C ILE A 596 9.93 31.95 10.01
N ILE A 597 10.05 32.93 9.10
CA ILE A 597 10.74 34.21 9.36
C ILE A 597 9.94 35.08 10.34
N GLU A 598 8.62 35.21 10.15
CA GLU A 598 7.72 35.97 11.02
C GLU A 598 7.67 35.39 12.44
N THR A 599 7.57 34.06 12.58
CA THR A 599 7.57 33.38 13.89
C THR A 599 8.88 33.59 14.66
N SER A 600 9.97 33.90 13.95
CA SER A 600 11.28 34.19 14.53
C SER A 600 11.48 35.67 14.83
N GLY A 601 10.45 36.51 14.73
CA GLY A 601 10.45 37.92 15.14
C GLY A 601 10.99 38.92 14.11
N TYR A 602 11.19 38.51 12.85
CA TYR A 602 11.69 39.41 11.80
C TYR A 602 10.56 40.18 11.12
N ASN A 603 10.78 41.48 10.89
CA ASN A 603 9.86 42.34 10.14
C ASN A 603 9.95 42.07 8.63
N MET A 604 8.79 41.86 7.97
CA MET A 604 8.70 41.61 6.53
C MET A 604 9.19 42.78 5.65
N GLN A 605 9.19 44.01 6.18
CA GLN A 605 9.73 45.18 5.48
C GLN A 605 11.23 45.07 5.16
N LEU A 606 11.96 44.19 5.89
CA LEU A 606 13.36 43.88 5.59
C LEU A 606 13.56 43.09 4.29
N PHE A 607 12.47 42.60 3.69
CA PHE A 607 12.49 41.72 2.52
C PHE A 607 11.65 42.29 1.34
N PRO A 608 11.89 43.53 0.88
CA PRO A 608 10.98 44.22 -0.05
C PRO A 608 10.98 43.61 -1.46
N LYS A 609 12.06 42.92 -1.86
CA LYS A 609 12.24 42.34 -3.21
C LYS A 609 11.63 40.94 -3.37
N VAL A 610 11.03 40.38 -2.33
CA VAL A 610 10.58 38.97 -2.31
C VAL A 610 9.10 38.78 -1.97
N THR A 611 8.32 39.87 -1.97
CA THR A 611 6.88 39.86 -1.63
C THR A 611 6.08 38.87 -2.46
N ASN A 612 6.29 38.82 -3.78
CA ASN A 612 5.56 37.92 -4.67
C ASN A 612 5.89 36.45 -4.38
N PHE A 613 7.12 36.15 -3.97
CA PHE A 613 7.48 34.81 -3.52
C PHE A 613 6.76 34.46 -2.23
N PHE A 614 6.75 35.35 -1.24
CA PHE A 614 6.03 35.14 0.02
C PHE A 614 4.51 35.00 -0.15
N ARG A 615 3.94 35.51 -1.25
CA ARG A 615 2.53 35.31 -1.62
C ARG A 615 2.27 34.03 -2.42
N ASN A 616 3.32 33.30 -2.80
CA ASN A 616 3.36 32.17 -3.74
C ASN A 616 3.06 32.52 -5.20
N GLU A 617 3.02 33.80 -5.58
CA GLU A 617 2.76 34.23 -6.96
C GLU A 617 3.91 33.86 -7.93
N ARG A 618 5.12 33.67 -7.41
CA ARG A 618 6.31 33.25 -8.17
C ARG A 618 7.22 32.36 -7.34
N MET A 619 7.81 31.34 -7.97
CA MET A 619 8.95 30.64 -7.40
C MET A 619 10.19 31.54 -7.32
N MET A 620 11.10 31.22 -6.41
CA MET A 620 12.35 31.94 -6.21
C MET A 620 13.56 31.06 -6.49
N SER A 621 14.57 31.63 -7.16
CA SER A 621 15.85 30.95 -7.35
C SER A 621 16.66 30.89 -6.06
N LYS A 622 17.44 29.82 -5.88
CA LYS A 622 18.34 29.66 -4.72
C LYS A 622 19.30 30.85 -4.55
N GLN A 623 19.79 31.42 -5.65
CA GLN A 623 20.70 32.58 -5.63
C GLN A 623 20.02 33.87 -5.17
N ILE A 624 18.77 34.11 -5.59
CA ILE A 624 17.99 35.27 -5.12
C ILE A 624 17.64 35.06 -3.64
N PHE A 625 17.31 33.84 -3.23
CA PHE A 625 17.05 33.50 -1.84
C PHE A 625 18.26 33.79 -0.94
N GLU A 626 19.45 33.40 -1.38
CA GLU A 626 20.71 33.67 -0.66
C GLU A 626 20.97 35.17 -0.52
N SER A 627 20.88 35.92 -1.62
CA SER A 627 21.21 37.36 -1.66
C SER A 627 20.13 38.31 -1.12
N SER A 628 18.87 37.87 -1.06
CA SER A 628 17.73 38.72 -0.68
C SER A 628 17.05 38.28 0.62
N VAL A 629 17.15 37.01 1.00
CA VAL A 629 16.58 36.49 2.25
C VAL A 629 17.69 36.18 3.25
N LEU A 630 18.60 35.25 2.94
CA LEU A 630 19.61 34.81 3.92
C LEU A 630 20.56 35.91 4.37
N SER A 631 20.94 36.83 3.47
CA SER A 631 21.82 37.97 3.79
C SER A 631 21.25 38.92 4.86
N ASN A 632 19.92 38.95 5.02
CA ASN A 632 19.23 39.82 5.98
C ASN A 632 18.94 39.12 7.32
N ILE A 633 19.26 37.83 7.45
CA ILE A 633 19.06 37.05 8.69
C ILE A 633 20.33 37.06 9.53
N LYS A 634 20.25 37.64 10.73
CA LYS A 634 21.38 37.70 11.70
C LYS A 634 21.38 36.53 12.69
N ASP A 635 20.22 35.94 12.96
CA ASP A 635 20.07 34.80 13.86
C ASP A 635 20.69 33.55 13.22
N LYS A 636 21.73 33.00 13.87
CA LYS A 636 22.45 31.81 13.42
C LYS A 636 21.55 30.57 13.31
N LYS A 637 20.59 30.39 14.22
CA LYS A 637 19.70 29.21 14.24
C LYS A 637 18.72 29.26 13.07
N LEU A 638 18.07 30.41 12.88
CA LEU A 638 17.19 30.64 11.74
C LEU A 638 17.94 30.58 10.41
N TYR A 639 19.11 31.22 10.33
CA TYR A 639 19.98 31.17 9.16
C TYR A 639 20.32 29.71 8.79
N GLY A 640 20.72 28.90 9.77
CA GLY A 640 20.99 27.48 9.57
C GLY A 640 19.80 26.72 9.01
N LYS A 641 18.60 26.96 9.56
CA LYS A 641 17.34 26.33 9.11
C LYS A 641 16.99 26.71 7.66
N LEU A 642 17.02 28.00 7.33
CA LEU A 642 16.70 28.48 5.97
C LEU A 642 17.77 28.08 4.95
N ARG A 643 19.04 28.02 5.36
CA ARG A 643 20.13 27.52 4.53
C ARG A 643 19.98 26.03 4.24
N ALA A 644 19.54 25.23 5.21
CA ALA A 644 19.26 23.81 4.99
C ALA A 644 18.13 23.61 3.94
N ILE A 645 17.06 24.41 4.04
CA ILE A 645 15.96 24.45 3.05
C ILE A 645 16.46 24.78 1.65
N MET A 646 17.30 25.82 1.52
CA MET A 646 17.89 26.20 0.24
C MET A 646 18.76 25.09 -0.35
N ASN A 647 19.46 24.35 0.50
CA ASN A 647 20.40 23.30 0.10
C ASN A 647 19.76 21.93 -0.13
N TYR A 648 18.42 21.83 -0.17
CA TYR A 648 17.77 20.58 -0.55
C TYR A 648 18.28 20.09 -1.92
N PRO A 649 18.64 18.81 -2.05
CA PRO A 649 19.32 18.26 -3.23
C PRO A 649 18.37 18.02 -4.41
N LEU A 650 17.25 18.75 -4.48
CA LEU A 650 16.20 18.61 -5.47
C LEU A 650 15.88 19.95 -6.11
N LEU A 651 15.47 19.91 -7.38
CA LEU A 651 14.99 21.05 -8.15
C LEU A 651 13.61 20.77 -8.75
N PRO A 652 12.76 21.79 -8.83
CA PRO A 652 11.56 21.74 -9.62
C PRO A 652 11.89 21.89 -11.13
N VAL A 653 11.26 21.09 -11.98
CA VAL A 653 11.45 21.14 -13.44
C VAL A 653 10.11 21.16 -14.17
N LYS A 654 9.89 22.19 -15.00
CA LYS A 654 8.61 22.37 -15.70
C LYS A 654 8.42 21.41 -16.86
N ILE A 655 7.23 20.84 -16.97
CA ILE A 655 6.75 20.08 -18.12
C ILE A 655 6.59 21.04 -19.29
N MET A 656 7.22 20.68 -20.41
CA MET A 656 7.16 21.42 -21.66
C MET A 656 6.08 20.87 -22.58
N CYS A 657 6.02 19.54 -22.73
CA CYS A 657 5.01 18.85 -23.52
C CYS A 657 4.76 17.44 -23.00
N ILE A 658 3.56 16.93 -23.27
CA ILE A 658 3.15 15.55 -22.99
C ILE A 658 2.62 14.95 -24.30
N GLU A 659 3.30 13.93 -24.80
CA GLU A 659 2.93 13.24 -26.04
C GLU A 659 2.29 11.89 -25.71
N LYS A 660 1.04 11.68 -26.16
CA LYS A 660 0.32 10.42 -26.01
C LYS A 660 0.42 9.60 -27.28
N THR A 661 0.92 8.37 -27.17
CA THR A 661 1.00 7.42 -28.30
C THR A 661 0.23 6.15 -27.97
N ASN A 662 -0.78 5.81 -28.78
CA ASN A 662 -1.54 4.56 -28.67
C ASN A 662 -0.81 3.45 -29.41
N LYS A 663 0.19 2.85 -28.76
CA LYS A 663 0.96 1.72 -29.29
C LYS A 663 1.27 0.77 -28.15
N GLN A 664 1.13 -0.54 -28.40
CA GLN A 664 1.53 -1.55 -27.44
C GLN A 664 3.04 -1.45 -27.16
N ALA A 665 3.37 -1.35 -25.89
CA ALA A 665 4.73 -1.23 -25.39
C ALA A 665 4.96 -2.16 -24.21
N ASP A 666 6.13 -2.78 -24.22
CA ASP A 666 6.65 -3.49 -23.07
C ASP A 666 7.16 -2.48 -22.05
N MET A 667 6.63 -2.57 -20.84
CA MET A 667 6.96 -1.71 -19.72
C MET A 667 7.37 -2.55 -18.51
N VAL A 668 8.07 -1.93 -17.58
CA VAL A 668 8.56 -2.53 -16.35
C VAL A 668 8.06 -1.69 -15.19
N ASP A 669 7.59 -2.39 -14.17
CA ASP A 669 7.25 -1.83 -12.87
C ASP A 669 8.21 -2.38 -11.83
N ILE A 670 8.73 -1.51 -10.95
CA ILE A 670 9.60 -1.89 -9.85
C ILE A 670 9.02 -1.39 -8.54
N SER A 671 9.07 -2.23 -7.51
CA SER A 671 8.77 -1.83 -6.14
C SER A 671 10.07 -1.57 -5.39
N VAL A 672 10.07 -0.48 -4.62
CA VAL A 672 11.23 -0.02 -3.88
C VAL A 672 10.78 0.35 -2.46
N LYS A 673 11.60 0.03 -1.45
CA LYS A 673 11.25 0.22 -0.02
C LYS A 673 10.78 1.64 0.33
N ASN A 674 11.47 2.67 -0.17
CA ASN A 674 11.16 4.08 0.09
C ASN A 674 10.09 4.67 -0.86
N GLN A 675 9.46 3.82 -1.68
CA GLN A 675 8.27 4.14 -2.50
C GLN A 675 8.47 5.13 -3.64
N ASN A 676 9.70 5.55 -3.89
CA ASN A 676 10.06 6.35 -5.06
C ASN A 676 11.51 6.06 -5.47
N PHE A 677 11.85 6.41 -6.69
CA PHE A 677 13.20 6.29 -7.23
C PHE A 677 13.46 7.32 -8.33
N ILE A 678 14.72 7.45 -8.75
CA ILE A 678 15.10 8.35 -9.84
C ILE A 678 15.20 7.56 -11.15
N ALA A 679 14.40 7.96 -12.14
CA ALA A 679 14.40 7.41 -13.50
C ALA A 679 14.52 8.53 -14.53
N ASN A 680 15.42 8.38 -15.52
CA ASN A 680 15.73 9.40 -16.52
C ASN A 680 15.97 10.81 -15.94
N GLY A 681 16.49 10.88 -14.71
CA GLY A 681 16.76 12.14 -14.01
C GLY A 681 15.51 12.80 -13.39
N VAL A 682 14.36 12.13 -13.34
CA VAL A 682 13.13 12.59 -12.69
C VAL A 682 12.80 11.69 -11.50
N LEU A 683 12.22 12.25 -10.45
CA LEU A 683 11.71 11.49 -9.31
C LEU A 683 10.33 10.89 -9.64
N VAL A 684 10.22 9.58 -9.54
CA VAL A 684 9.01 8.81 -9.89
C VAL A 684 8.53 7.95 -8.73
N HIS A 685 7.22 7.68 -8.67
CA HIS A 685 6.59 6.88 -7.61
C HIS A 685 6.61 5.36 -7.95
N ASN A 686 6.45 4.49 -6.94
CA ASN A 686 6.29 3.04 -7.10
C ASN A 686 4.82 2.59 -7.31
N SER A 687 4.59 1.41 -7.90
CA SER A 687 3.21 0.92 -8.13
C SER A 687 2.52 0.24 -6.95
N ALA A 688 3.25 -0.36 -5.98
CA ALA A 688 2.69 -1.44 -5.15
C ALA A 688 2.02 -1.03 -3.82
N LEU A 689 2.56 -0.05 -3.09
CA LEU A 689 2.11 0.26 -1.71
C LEU A 689 1.09 1.42 -1.60
N ARG A 690 0.87 2.20 -2.67
CA ARG A 690 -0.12 3.29 -2.66
C ARG A 690 -1.54 2.75 -2.55
N PHE A 691 -1.85 1.67 -3.28
CA PHE A 691 -3.17 1.03 -3.21
C PHE A 691 -3.37 0.26 -1.91
N GLU A 692 -2.31 -0.27 -1.32
CA GLU A 692 -2.38 -0.87 0.02
C GLU A 692 -2.72 0.20 1.06
N ARG A 693 -2.09 1.37 1.01
CA ARG A 693 -2.44 2.53 1.87
C ARG A 693 -3.78 3.18 1.55
N GLN A 694 -4.20 3.27 0.29
CA GLN A 694 -5.54 3.75 -0.05
C GLN A 694 -6.60 2.77 0.41
N ARG A 695 -6.35 1.46 0.33
CA ARG A 695 -7.25 0.44 0.89
C ARG A 695 -7.26 0.45 2.40
N GLU A 696 -6.12 0.56 3.04
CA GLU A 696 -6.00 0.63 4.49
C GLU A 696 -6.64 1.93 5.01
N GLY A 697 -6.38 3.07 4.36
CA GLY A 697 -6.99 4.35 4.66
C GLY A 697 -8.51 4.38 4.42
N ALA A 698 -8.98 3.82 3.30
CA ALA A 698 -10.42 3.70 3.02
C ALA A 698 -11.12 2.70 3.94
N ALA A 699 -10.46 1.59 4.30
CA ALA A 699 -10.95 0.64 5.31
C ALA A 699 -11.03 1.30 6.68
N ILE A 700 -10.01 2.06 7.09
CA ILE A 700 -10.02 2.85 8.33
C ILE A 700 -11.17 3.86 8.33
N GLN A 701 -11.40 4.58 7.22
CA GLN A 701 -12.53 5.51 7.10
C GLN A 701 -13.88 4.79 7.15
N HIS A 702 -13.98 3.63 6.51
CA HIS A 702 -15.17 2.79 6.55
C HIS A 702 -15.45 2.29 7.99
N TYR A 703 -14.45 1.81 8.71
CA TYR A 703 -14.57 1.37 10.10
C TYR A 703 -14.97 2.52 11.04
N LYS A 704 -14.37 3.71 10.87
CA LYS A 704 -14.78 4.91 11.62
C LYS A 704 -16.23 5.27 11.36
N LYS A 705 -16.66 5.24 10.10
CA LYS A 705 -18.04 5.55 9.73
C LYS A 705 -19.04 4.55 10.34
N VAL A 706 -18.70 3.26 10.35
CA VAL A 706 -19.50 2.22 11.04
C VAL A 706 -19.55 2.48 12.55
N GLY A 707 -18.41 2.81 13.17
CA GLY A 707 -18.35 3.14 14.59
C GLY A 707 -19.17 4.37 14.97
N ASP A 708 -19.18 5.40 14.13
CA ASP A 708 -20.03 6.60 14.30
C ASP A 708 -21.52 6.24 14.22
N TYR A 709 -21.93 5.41 13.25
CA TYR A 709 -23.32 4.92 13.18
C TYR A 709 -23.72 4.09 14.40
N MET A 710 -22.84 3.20 14.88
CA MET A 710 -23.12 2.42 16.11
C MET A 710 -23.33 3.35 17.31
N LYS A 711 -22.52 4.41 17.41
CA LYS A 711 -22.66 5.41 18.47
C LYS A 711 -23.99 6.17 18.35
N GLU A 712 -24.32 6.68 17.17
CA GLU A 712 -25.55 7.45 16.94
C GLU A 712 -26.82 6.60 17.16
N LEU A 713 -26.83 5.35 16.67
CA LEU A 713 -28.02 4.50 16.69
C LEU A 713 -28.21 3.74 18.01
N PHE A 714 -27.12 3.35 18.68
CA PHE A 714 -27.21 2.41 19.82
C PHE A 714 -26.84 3.00 21.19
N LEU A 715 -26.02 4.05 21.26
CA LEU A 715 -25.49 4.51 22.55
C LEU A 715 -26.57 5.17 23.42
N ASN A 716 -27.39 6.04 22.84
CA ASN A 716 -28.42 6.81 23.54
C ASN A 716 -29.81 6.16 23.49
N ASN A 717 -29.93 4.95 22.93
CA ASN A 717 -31.21 4.27 22.83
C ASN A 717 -31.45 3.41 24.09
N PRO A 718 -32.42 3.75 24.94
CA PRO A 718 -32.72 2.99 26.17
C PRO A 718 -33.30 1.60 25.88
N ASP A 719 -33.80 1.36 24.66
CA ASP A 719 -34.39 0.07 24.27
C ASP A 719 -33.32 -0.99 23.89
N ILE A 720 -32.02 -0.65 23.91
CA ILE A 720 -30.94 -1.53 23.43
C ILE A 720 -30.08 -2.06 24.57
N LYS A 721 -30.20 -3.38 24.81
CA LYS A 721 -29.46 -4.13 25.83
C LYS A 721 -28.03 -4.47 25.43
N GLY A 722 -27.84 -4.87 24.18
CA GLY A 722 -26.53 -5.29 23.68
C GLY A 722 -26.41 -5.19 22.16
N ILE A 723 -25.18 -5.27 21.66
CA ILE A 723 -24.84 -5.20 20.25
C ILE A 723 -24.13 -6.49 19.84
N ILE A 724 -24.54 -7.08 18.73
CA ILE A 724 -23.92 -8.26 18.14
C ILE A 724 -23.28 -7.85 16.81
N VAL A 725 -22.00 -8.19 16.62
CA VAL A 725 -21.22 -7.86 15.42
C VAL A 725 -20.89 -9.13 14.63
N GLY A 726 -21.23 -9.14 13.35
CA GLY A 726 -20.98 -10.22 12.41
C GLY A 726 -20.15 -9.77 11.21
N GLY A 727 -19.28 -10.65 10.72
CA GLY A 727 -18.59 -10.42 9.44
C GLY A 727 -17.62 -11.55 9.07
N PRO A 728 -17.29 -11.73 7.78
CA PRO A 728 -16.37 -12.79 7.36
C PRO A 728 -14.91 -12.48 7.76
N GLY A 729 -14.22 -13.47 8.34
CA GLY A 729 -12.77 -13.41 8.58
C GLY A 729 -12.36 -12.36 9.62
N GLN A 730 -11.27 -11.62 9.39
CA GLN A 730 -10.68 -10.76 10.42
C GLN A 730 -11.38 -9.39 10.61
N THR A 731 -12.19 -8.96 9.65
CA THR A 731 -12.69 -7.57 9.59
C THR A 731 -13.52 -7.13 10.80
N LYS A 732 -14.36 -8.02 11.35
CA LYS A 732 -15.12 -7.77 12.58
C LYS A 732 -14.24 -7.50 13.80
N TYR A 733 -13.13 -8.23 13.93
CA TYR A 733 -12.16 -8.04 15.01
C TYR A 733 -11.38 -6.74 14.82
N GLU A 734 -11.03 -6.38 13.58
CA GLU A 734 -10.40 -5.09 13.29
C GLU A 734 -11.27 -3.90 13.71
N LEU A 735 -12.60 -3.97 13.51
CA LEU A 735 -13.54 -2.95 13.98
C LEU A 735 -13.59 -2.88 15.52
N VAL A 736 -13.76 -4.03 16.18
CA VAL A 736 -14.02 -4.11 17.63
C VAL A 736 -12.74 -3.87 18.44
N ASP A 737 -11.61 -4.42 18.02
CA ASP A 737 -10.32 -4.32 18.72
C ASP A 737 -9.58 -3.03 18.39
N GLY A 738 -9.88 -2.39 17.25
CA GLY A 738 -9.30 -1.12 16.86
C GLY A 738 -9.88 0.10 17.60
N ASP A 739 -9.21 1.25 17.44
CA ASP A 739 -9.63 2.56 18.00
C ASP A 739 -10.71 3.25 17.13
N TYR A 740 -11.70 2.49 16.66
CA TYR A 740 -12.77 3.01 15.78
C TYR A 740 -14.13 3.19 16.48
N ILE A 741 -14.34 2.49 17.59
CA ILE A 741 -15.56 2.57 18.42
C ILE A 741 -15.21 3.13 19.80
N THR A 742 -16.15 3.84 20.44
CA THR A 742 -15.92 4.36 21.79
C THR A 742 -15.99 3.25 22.83
N ASP A 743 -15.29 3.41 23.96
CA ASP A 743 -15.31 2.44 25.07
C ASP A 743 -16.73 2.11 25.57
N GLN A 744 -17.66 3.07 25.47
CA GLN A 744 -19.05 2.87 25.87
C GLN A 744 -19.80 1.96 24.89
N VAL A 745 -19.57 2.10 23.58
CA VAL A 745 -20.14 1.21 22.56
C VAL A 745 -19.52 -0.18 22.70
N LYS A 746 -18.20 -0.26 22.90
CA LYS A 746 -17.47 -1.52 23.07
C LYS A 746 -17.98 -2.33 24.26
N LYS A 747 -18.32 -1.69 25.38
CA LYS A 747 -18.95 -2.32 26.55
C LYS A 747 -20.36 -2.88 26.30
N LYS A 748 -21.09 -2.35 25.31
CA LYS A 748 -22.40 -2.87 24.92
C LYS A 748 -22.30 -4.04 23.93
N ILE A 749 -21.12 -4.38 23.40
CA ILE A 749 -20.97 -5.52 22.49
C ILE A 749 -20.99 -6.81 23.30
N ILE A 750 -22.00 -7.65 23.05
CA ILE A 750 -22.21 -8.92 23.77
C ILE A 750 -21.66 -10.13 22.98
N ALA A 751 -21.55 -10.03 21.65
CA ALA A 751 -21.01 -11.11 20.84
C ALA A 751 -20.39 -10.62 19.53
N VAL A 752 -19.37 -11.35 19.07
CA VAL A 752 -18.73 -11.18 17.76
C VAL A 752 -18.69 -12.55 17.07
N LYS A 753 -19.40 -12.72 15.94
CA LYS A 753 -19.56 -14.02 15.27
C LYS A 753 -19.08 -13.98 13.82
N ASP A 754 -18.55 -15.10 13.33
CA ASP A 754 -18.15 -15.25 11.93
C ASP A 754 -19.37 -15.70 11.09
N ILE A 755 -19.67 -14.95 10.03
CA ILE A 755 -20.84 -15.16 9.16
C ILE A 755 -20.41 -15.09 7.69
N GLY A 756 -21.14 -15.78 6.80
CA GLY A 756 -20.80 -15.89 5.39
C GLY A 756 -21.27 -14.71 4.54
N TYR A 757 -22.31 -14.02 4.98
CA TYR A 757 -23.01 -12.99 4.20
C TYR A 757 -23.01 -11.64 4.91
N THR A 758 -23.01 -10.56 4.14
CA THR A 758 -22.98 -9.18 4.65
C THR A 758 -24.22 -8.34 4.36
N ASP A 759 -25.27 -8.97 3.84
CA ASP A 759 -26.57 -8.37 3.49
C ASP A 759 -27.66 -8.79 4.49
N GLU A 760 -28.94 -8.67 4.10
CA GLU A 760 -30.07 -9.05 4.96
C GLU A 760 -30.03 -10.51 5.43
N PHE A 761 -29.49 -11.42 4.60
CA PHE A 761 -29.28 -12.83 5.00
C PHE A 761 -28.22 -12.97 6.09
N GLY A 762 -27.22 -12.07 6.09
CA GLY A 762 -26.21 -11.99 7.13
C GLY A 762 -26.78 -11.66 8.51
N PHE A 763 -27.88 -10.89 8.61
CA PHE A 763 -28.55 -10.64 9.89
C PHE A 763 -29.21 -11.89 10.44
N GLN A 764 -29.90 -12.66 9.58
CA GLN A 764 -30.53 -13.90 10.01
C GLN A 764 -29.47 -14.89 10.52
N GLU A 765 -28.39 -15.08 9.76
CA GLU A 765 -27.29 -15.95 10.17
C GLU A 765 -26.64 -15.48 11.48
N LEU A 766 -26.53 -14.16 11.69
CA LEU A 766 -25.97 -13.59 12.92
C LEU A 766 -26.86 -13.86 14.13
N VAL A 767 -28.19 -13.76 13.98
CA VAL A 767 -29.16 -14.08 15.04
C VAL A 767 -29.12 -15.56 15.37
N ASP A 768 -29.20 -16.44 14.35
CA ASP A 768 -29.19 -17.89 14.53
C ASP A 768 -27.91 -18.36 15.26
N LYS A 769 -26.75 -17.76 14.93
CA LYS A 769 -25.47 -18.07 15.59
C LYS A 769 -25.32 -17.47 16.99
N SER A 770 -26.23 -16.62 17.43
CA SER A 770 -26.16 -15.89 18.70
C SER A 770 -27.31 -16.22 19.66
N GLU A 771 -28.15 -17.21 19.34
CA GLU A 771 -29.23 -17.69 20.22
C GLU A 771 -28.74 -18.02 21.63
N ASP A 772 -27.56 -18.63 21.73
CA ASP A 772 -26.89 -18.98 22.98
C ASP A 772 -26.60 -17.75 23.86
N VAL A 773 -26.13 -16.66 23.25
CA VAL A 773 -25.79 -15.43 23.97
C VAL A 773 -27.05 -14.64 24.35
N LEU A 774 -28.04 -14.59 23.45
CA LEU A 774 -29.31 -13.91 23.68
C LEU A 774 -30.09 -14.54 24.84
N ALA A 775 -30.17 -15.86 24.90
CA ALA A 775 -30.82 -16.58 25.99
C ALA A 775 -30.11 -16.38 27.34
N ASN A 776 -28.77 -16.34 27.34
CA ASN A 776 -27.98 -16.11 28.55
C ASN A 776 -28.17 -14.71 29.13
N GLU A 777 -28.35 -13.67 28.30
CA GLU A 777 -28.60 -12.30 28.77
C GLU A 777 -29.97 -12.14 29.45
N GLU A 778 -31.02 -12.78 28.91
CA GLU A 778 -32.35 -12.77 29.56
C GLU A 778 -32.30 -13.40 30.96
N ILE A 779 -31.63 -14.54 31.10
CA ILE A 779 -31.43 -15.22 32.39
C ILE A 779 -30.54 -14.38 33.34
N ALA A 780 -29.54 -13.68 32.80
CA ALA A 780 -28.62 -12.87 33.59
C ALA A 780 -29.33 -11.70 34.29
N ASP A 781 -30.35 -11.11 33.69
CA ASP A 781 -31.08 -9.98 34.28
C ASP A 781 -32.00 -10.38 35.43
N GLU A 782 -32.71 -11.51 35.31
CA GLU A 782 -33.45 -12.10 36.43
C GLU A 782 -32.51 -12.38 37.62
N LYS A 783 -31.34 -12.96 37.32
CA LYS A 783 -30.30 -13.25 38.31
C LYS A 783 -29.72 -12.00 38.96
N LYS A 784 -29.47 -10.92 38.20
CA LYS A 784 -28.97 -9.64 38.75
C LYS A 784 -29.95 -9.04 39.75
N ILE A 785 -31.24 -9.02 39.42
CA ILE A 785 -32.28 -8.46 40.30
C ILE A 785 -32.42 -9.30 41.57
N MET A 786 -32.42 -10.62 41.45
CA MET A 786 -32.46 -11.53 42.60
C MET A 786 -31.20 -11.44 43.47
N ASN A 787 -30.01 -11.33 42.87
CA ASN A 787 -28.78 -11.08 43.61
C ASN A 787 -28.82 -9.73 44.33
N LYS A 788 -29.34 -8.67 43.69
CA LYS A 788 -29.53 -7.37 44.32
C LYS A 788 -30.44 -7.47 45.54
N PHE A 789 -31.54 -8.24 45.44
CA PHE A 789 -32.41 -8.52 46.58
C PHE A 789 -31.65 -9.24 47.71
N PHE A 790 -30.94 -10.34 47.42
CA PHE A 790 -30.19 -11.10 48.43
C PHE A 790 -29.03 -10.31 49.06
N GLU A 791 -28.32 -9.50 48.27
CA GLU A 791 -27.29 -8.61 48.79
C GLU A 791 -27.89 -7.55 49.71
N THR A 792 -29.05 -6.98 49.35
CA THR A 792 -29.73 -6.00 50.19
C THR A 792 -30.23 -6.67 51.47
N LEU A 793 -30.77 -7.89 51.39
CA LEU A 793 -31.13 -8.71 52.55
C LEU A 793 -29.94 -8.97 53.49
N ALA A 794 -28.75 -9.22 52.95
CA ALA A 794 -27.55 -9.49 53.73
C ALA A 794 -26.91 -8.23 54.36
N LYS A 795 -26.97 -7.08 53.67
CA LYS A 795 -26.31 -5.84 54.10
C LYS A 795 -27.22 -4.92 54.92
N GLU A 796 -28.48 -4.79 54.52
CA GLU A 796 -29.47 -3.85 55.05
C GLU A 796 -30.83 -4.54 55.11
N SER A 797 -31.00 -5.48 56.06
CA SER A 797 -32.20 -6.30 56.17
C SER A 797 -33.51 -5.50 56.28
N GLY A 798 -33.46 -4.26 56.80
CA GLY A 798 -34.62 -3.37 56.87
C GLY A 798 -35.04 -2.74 55.54
N LYS A 799 -34.26 -2.88 54.46
CA LYS A 799 -34.60 -2.39 53.10
C LYS A 799 -35.19 -3.45 52.18
N VAL A 800 -35.50 -4.63 52.71
CA VAL A 800 -36.16 -5.69 51.95
C VAL A 800 -37.30 -6.25 52.77
N SER A 801 -38.31 -6.77 52.09
CA SER A 801 -39.41 -7.49 52.72
C SER A 801 -39.75 -8.71 51.87
N TYR A 802 -40.20 -9.78 52.49
CA TYR A 802 -40.56 -11.02 51.81
C TYR A 802 -41.72 -11.71 52.52
N GLY A 803 -42.52 -12.45 51.74
CA GLY A 803 -43.77 -13.02 52.19
C GLY A 803 -44.97 -12.13 51.88
N GLU A 804 -46.07 -12.76 51.48
CA GLU A 804 -47.25 -12.08 50.92
C GLU A 804 -47.82 -10.99 51.84
N LYS A 805 -48.01 -11.27 53.14
CA LYS A 805 -48.62 -10.31 54.08
C LYS A 805 -47.76 -9.07 54.30
N GLU A 806 -46.48 -9.28 54.58
CA GLU A 806 -45.54 -8.22 54.95
C GLU A 806 -45.23 -7.32 53.75
N VAL A 807 -45.03 -7.91 52.57
CA VAL A 807 -44.81 -7.16 51.34
C VAL A 807 -46.05 -6.36 50.95
N PHE A 808 -47.26 -6.91 51.15
CA PHE A 808 -48.49 -6.18 50.85
C PHE A 808 -48.69 -4.96 51.77
N GLU A 809 -48.38 -5.09 53.06
CA GLU A 809 -48.41 -3.95 54.00
C GLU A 809 -47.44 -2.84 53.57
N HIS A 810 -46.19 -3.19 53.26
CA HIS A 810 -45.20 -2.24 52.76
C HIS A 810 -45.57 -1.64 51.40
N LEU A 811 -46.23 -2.41 50.54
CA LEU A 811 -46.71 -1.95 49.25
C LEU A 811 -47.84 -0.93 49.42
N SER A 812 -48.80 -1.19 50.31
CA SER A 812 -49.87 -0.26 50.67
C SER A 812 -49.38 1.00 51.40
N MET A 813 -48.21 0.94 52.05
CA MET A 813 -47.53 2.13 52.60
C MET A 813 -46.77 2.94 51.53
N GLY A 814 -46.68 2.46 50.28
CA GLY A 814 -46.02 3.13 49.16
C GLY A 814 -44.49 3.18 49.23
N ILE A 815 -43.89 2.38 50.10
CA ILE A 815 -42.44 2.36 50.35
C ILE A 815 -41.68 1.33 49.49
N VAL A 816 -42.38 0.50 48.71
CA VAL A 816 -41.75 -0.47 47.81
C VAL A 816 -41.18 0.22 46.56
N ASP A 817 -39.94 -0.08 46.21
CA ASP A 817 -39.28 0.36 44.98
C ASP A 817 -39.47 -0.66 43.86
N THR A 818 -39.10 -1.91 44.15
CA THR A 818 -39.17 -3.05 43.22
C THR A 818 -39.92 -4.19 43.88
N LEU A 819 -40.99 -4.67 43.25
CA LEU A 819 -41.79 -5.80 43.66
C LEU A 819 -41.45 -7.02 42.79
N LEU A 820 -41.11 -8.13 43.44
CA LEU A 820 -40.75 -9.41 42.84
C LEU A 820 -41.85 -10.43 43.14
N LEU A 821 -42.53 -10.90 42.10
CA LEU A 821 -43.61 -11.88 42.19
C LEU A 821 -43.16 -13.20 41.55
N SER A 822 -43.35 -14.32 42.24
CA SER A 822 -43.09 -15.64 41.67
C SER A 822 -44.20 -16.03 40.68
N GLU A 823 -43.83 -16.71 39.59
CA GLU A 823 -44.77 -17.33 38.64
C GLU A 823 -45.70 -18.37 39.31
N ALA A 824 -45.38 -18.83 40.53
CA ALA A 824 -46.18 -19.78 41.32
C ALA A 824 -47.33 -19.16 42.16
N LEU A 825 -47.56 -17.86 42.08
CA LEU A 825 -48.70 -17.18 42.73
C LEU A 825 -50.00 -17.40 41.95
N SER A 826 -51.15 -17.25 42.63
CA SER A 826 -52.44 -17.28 41.95
C SER A 826 -52.64 -15.99 41.13
N ASP A 827 -53.40 -16.08 40.04
CA ASP A 827 -53.66 -14.91 39.18
C ASP A 827 -54.38 -13.79 39.95
N GLU A 828 -55.25 -14.15 40.90
CA GLU A 828 -55.98 -13.21 41.77
C GLU A 828 -55.01 -12.47 42.71
N ASP A 829 -54.00 -13.18 43.26
CA ASP A 829 -53.01 -12.58 44.13
C ASP A 829 -52.05 -11.66 43.37
N ILE A 830 -51.56 -12.09 42.19
CA ILE A 830 -50.72 -11.25 41.33
C ILE A 830 -51.46 -9.96 40.96
N GLU A 831 -52.75 -10.07 40.61
CA GLU A 831 -53.60 -8.92 40.27
C GLU A 831 -53.76 -7.95 41.44
N LYS A 832 -54.01 -8.48 42.64
CA LYS A 832 -54.07 -7.71 43.87
C LYS A 832 -52.77 -6.95 44.17
N PHE A 833 -51.62 -7.59 43.99
CA PHE A 833 -50.30 -6.95 44.19
C PHE A 833 -50.00 -5.90 43.11
N GLU A 834 -50.29 -6.17 41.84
CA GLU A 834 -50.05 -5.20 40.76
C GLU A 834 -50.97 -3.98 40.85
N ASP A 835 -52.24 -4.15 41.22
CA ASP A 835 -53.18 -3.03 41.36
C ASP A 835 -52.82 -2.12 42.53
N GLU A 836 -52.33 -2.70 43.63
CA GLU A 836 -51.78 -1.92 44.73
C GLU A 836 -50.47 -1.26 44.32
N ALA A 837 -49.60 -1.97 43.58
CA ALA A 837 -48.36 -1.42 43.05
C ALA A 837 -48.60 -0.24 42.10
N LYS A 838 -49.63 -0.26 41.24
CA LYS A 838 -49.97 0.84 40.31
C LYS A 838 -50.33 2.15 40.99
N LYS A 839 -50.83 2.11 42.23
CA LYS A 839 -51.11 3.32 43.02
C LYS A 839 -49.83 4.08 43.39
N TYR A 840 -48.69 3.40 43.31
CA TYR A 840 -47.36 3.91 43.60
C TYR A 840 -46.45 3.72 42.38
N SER A 841 -45.36 4.46 42.22
CA SER A 841 -44.45 4.26 41.06
C SER A 841 -43.53 3.04 41.27
N THR A 842 -44.11 1.87 41.54
CA THR A 842 -43.39 0.64 41.91
C THR A 842 -43.10 -0.21 40.68
N THR A 843 -41.86 -0.68 40.54
CA THR A 843 -41.47 -1.56 39.43
C THR A 843 -41.86 -3.00 39.74
N VAL A 844 -42.73 -3.62 38.95
CA VAL A 844 -43.16 -5.02 39.14
C VAL A 844 -42.39 -5.94 38.19
N LYS A 845 -41.82 -7.02 38.74
CA LYS A 845 -41.13 -8.08 37.98
C LYS A 845 -41.66 -9.45 38.39
N ILE A 846 -42.08 -10.24 37.40
CA ILE A 846 -42.46 -11.64 37.59
C ILE A 846 -41.22 -12.50 37.33
N ILE A 847 -40.85 -13.35 38.28
CA ILE A 847 -39.68 -14.23 38.21
C ILE A 847 -40.13 -15.66 37.91
N SER A 848 -39.55 -16.27 36.88
CA SER A 848 -39.91 -17.64 36.46
C SER A 848 -39.36 -18.69 37.43
N THR A 849 -40.14 -19.74 37.71
CA THR A 849 -39.71 -20.87 38.57
C THR A 849 -38.73 -21.82 37.89
N GLU A 850 -38.43 -21.61 36.60
CA GLU A 850 -37.48 -22.42 35.83
C GLU A 850 -36.01 -22.13 36.18
N THR A 851 -35.73 -20.98 36.80
CA THR A 851 -34.38 -20.61 37.27
C THR A 851 -34.16 -21.01 38.74
N ARG A 852 -32.89 -21.16 39.13
CA ARG A 852 -32.51 -21.43 40.54
C ARG A 852 -32.98 -20.30 41.46
N GLU A 853 -32.86 -19.07 40.99
CA GLU A 853 -33.25 -17.86 41.71
C GLU A 853 -34.77 -17.77 41.86
N GLY A 854 -35.55 -18.14 40.84
CA GLY A 854 -37.02 -18.22 40.94
C GLY A 854 -37.52 -19.29 41.90
N THR A 855 -36.87 -20.46 41.93
CA THR A 855 -37.16 -21.50 42.94
C THR A 855 -36.79 -21.05 44.36
N GLN A 856 -35.83 -20.13 44.53
CA GLN A 856 -35.56 -19.52 45.83
C GLN A 856 -36.65 -18.54 46.25
N LEU A 857 -37.12 -17.68 45.33
CA LEU A 857 -38.23 -16.76 45.61
C LEU A 857 -39.50 -17.51 46.00
N GLU A 858 -39.81 -18.61 45.31
CA GLU A 858 -40.93 -19.49 45.64
C GLU A 858 -40.84 -20.02 47.08
N LYS A 859 -39.66 -20.52 47.48
CA LYS A 859 -39.42 -21.03 48.85
C LYS A 859 -39.45 -19.95 49.93
N MET A 860 -39.24 -18.68 49.58
CA MET A 860 -39.24 -17.55 50.52
C MET A 860 -40.62 -16.93 50.75
N GLY A 861 -41.69 -17.57 50.27
CA GLY A 861 -43.06 -17.06 50.41
C GLY A 861 -43.59 -16.37 49.16
N LYS A 862 -43.03 -16.72 47.98
CA LYS A 862 -43.48 -16.36 46.62
C LYS A 862 -43.46 -14.88 46.25
N VAL A 863 -43.42 -13.97 47.22
CA VAL A 863 -43.40 -12.51 47.03
C VAL A 863 -42.21 -11.94 47.77
N ALA A 864 -41.47 -11.04 47.13
CA ALA A 864 -40.40 -10.27 47.73
C ALA A 864 -40.41 -8.82 47.23
N ALA A 865 -39.85 -7.91 48.01
CA ALA A 865 -39.78 -6.50 47.68
C ALA A 865 -38.45 -5.88 48.12
N ILE A 866 -37.95 -4.95 47.32
CA ILE A 866 -36.89 -4.01 47.68
C ILE A 866 -37.56 -2.68 48.02
N LEU A 867 -37.27 -2.14 49.20
CA LEU A 867 -37.90 -0.94 49.75
C LEU A 867 -37.05 0.30 49.42
N ARG A 868 -37.72 1.44 49.20
CA ARG A 868 -37.11 2.77 48.98
C ARG A 868 -36.40 3.29 50.23
N TYR A 869 -36.92 2.94 51.41
CA TYR A 869 -36.41 3.33 52.72
C TYR A 869 -36.34 2.10 53.62
N SER A 870 -35.47 2.14 54.64
CA SER A 870 -35.41 1.07 55.64
C SER A 870 -36.61 1.19 56.57
N VAL A 871 -37.27 0.06 56.84
CA VAL A 871 -38.36 -0.08 57.82
C VAL A 871 -37.81 -0.64 59.12
#